data_AF-A0A842R2J8-F1
#
_entry.id   AF-A0A842R2J8-F1
#
_cell.length_a   1.000
_cell.length_b   1.000
_cell.length_c   1.000
_cell.angle_alpha   90.00
_cell.angle_beta   90.00
_cell.angle_gamma   90.00
#
_symmetry.space_group_name_H-M   'P 1'
#
loop_
_entity.id
_entity.type
_entity.pdbx_description
1 polymer ?
#
loop_
_entity_poly.entity_id
_entity_poly.type
_entity_poly.pdbx_seq_one_letter_code
_entity_poly.pdbx_strand_id
1 'polypeptide(L)'
;SDTIDVESIVQEIHEAGKQVHKRTVTIALNRFRQAPTHDYFFSSEIGSRLKDLLDVTFGKRCMRSMEENGTPVPSIFKIACAISRELIKFVSLLEGVLASLWTAPKHPVRSGYVITFSILEPLDEYNMLVEEIANHPGMETQLAEWRALGIIGENISPNDILLQSLFGMRVKDEYSHLPIDTRHFKNLETRIVSSFDDLDSSLDGWLVKGDNFQVLTSMASKFKGRVQMVYIDPPFNKGEDSGYRYSVDYTDSVWLTMLQDRLTVVKDYLETTGNMFVRCDYRGTLGLRYLLDDIFGASQYRNEIAVGRTKGKKQTTTSLPNIKDTLFLYGASKKNRLNEVMIETQEAATVHKVGNFLKRSKTLRELDIASRVDRLADEMLWVPLDHRPGERKSTRDRVLFGRTFPPPPNRHWIKTQDRIQELGKAGKARIRCKCGVVHQDGDGPWKGCPKCSGKNQRIEIHLDEEPLTDVWSDISGYAQTWGFPTENTEGMLRRAILAGSNEGDIVMDFFLGSGTAVATAHKLGRRWIGIEMGKHFHDIILPRMKKVLSGHDSGISTDITARKGGFFKYMEVPTFAAFCDCIALNRDRVGDVVDSVGAGKDIDAIESLLELKEAGTVEPSPFEDIDVLEYITWKEGKLAKCINEEVVELESGETKQVTSVDPLSILQEFMNR
;
A
#
# COMPACT_ATOMS: atom_id res chain seq x y z
N SER A 1 23.64 -12.99 9.16
CA SER A 1 24.54 -13.93 9.86
C SER A 1 25.24 -13.17 10.97
N ASP A 2 25.07 -13.64 12.20
CA ASP A 2 25.57 -12.98 13.41
C ASP A 2 27.00 -13.44 13.69
N THR A 3 27.97 -12.59 13.33
CA THR A 3 29.21 -12.24 14.05
C THR A 3 30.16 -11.60 13.03
N ILE A 4 30.22 -10.27 13.01
CA ILE A 4 31.25 -9.56 12.26
C ILE A 4 32.56 -9.75 13.02
N ASP A 5 33.56 -10.36 12.38
CA ASP A 5 34.89 -10.54 12.95
C ASP A 5 35.66 -9.21 12.89
N VAL A 6 35.73 -8.55 14.05
CA VAL A 6 36.41 -7.27 14.21
C VAL A 6 37.92 -7.39 13.93
N GLU A 7 38.51 -8.57 14.12
CA GLU A 7 39.95 -8.77 13.84
C GLU A 7 40.24 -8.76 12.35
N SER A 8 39.42 -9.45 11.55
CA SER A 8 39.51 -9.43 10.08
C SER A 8 39.45 -8.01 9.53
N ILE A 9 38.51 -7.19 10.02
CA ILE A 9 38.33 -5.80 9.54
C ILE A 9 39.52 -4.91 9.92
N VAL A 10 40.05 -5.05 11.14
CA VAL A 10 41.23 -4.27 11.56
C VAL A 10 42.44 -4.64 10.70
N GLN A 11 42.58 -5.92 10.38
CA GLN A 11 43.68 -6.43 9.58
C GLN A 11 43.60 -5.95 8.12
N GLU A 12 42.43 -5.99 7.49
CA GLU A 12 42.20 -5.43 6.15
C GLU A 12 42.52 -3.93 6.10
N ILE A 13 42.14 -3.16 7.13
CA ILE A 13 42.42 -1.73 7.20
C ILE A 13 43.92 -1.45 7.31
N HIS A 14 44.65 -2.29 8.07
CA HIS A 14 46.12 -2.21 8.18
C HIS A 14 46.81 -2.59 6.87
N GLU A 15 46.31 -3.61 6.18
CA GLU A 15 46.79 -4.04 4.86
C GLU A 15 46.56 -2.96 3.79
N ALA A 16 45.50 -2.16 3.92
CA ALA A 16 45.24 -0.96 3.12
C ALA A 16 46.10 0.26 3.52
N GLY A 17 47.09 0.09 4.40
CA GLY A 17 48.05 1.14 4.78
C GLY A 17 47.54 2.16 5.79
N LYS A 18 46.35 1.94 6.40
CA LYS A 18 45.76 2.82 7.40
C LYS A 18 45.87 2.18 8.78
N GLN A 19 46.38 2.90 9.79
CA GLN A 19 46.43 2.38 11.15
C GLN A 19 45.13 2.68 11.92
N VAL A 20 44.45 1.64 12.38
CA VAL A 20 43.25 1.75 13.21
C VAL A 20 43.32 0.81 14.41
N HIS A 21 42.89 1.28 15.59
CA HIS A 21 42.88 0.44 16.78
C HIS A 21 41.59 -0.40 16.83
N LYS A 22 41.69 -1.68 17.24
CA LYS A 22 40.53 -2.57 17.44
C LYS A 22 39.40 -1.92 18.24
N ARG A 23 39.73 -1.13 19.26
CA ARG A 23 38.76 -0.40 20.09
C ARG A 23 37.99 0.64 19.28
N THR A 24 38.62 1.31 18.33
CA THR A 24 37.99 2.30 17.43
C THR A 24 37.01 1.62 16.49
N VAL A 25 37.41 0.50 15.85
CA VAL A 25 36.51 -0.31 14.99
C VAL A 25 35.35 -0.89 15.80
N THR A 26 35.60 -1.36 17.02
CA THR A 26 34.56 -1.87 17.93
C THR A 26 33.58 -0.77 18.34
N ILE A 27 34.07 0.44 18.65
CA ILE A 27 33.21 1.60 18.99
C ILE A 27 32.42 2.05 17.77
N ALA A 28 33.02 2.07 16.57
CA ALA A 28 32.34 2.41 15.33
C ALA A 28 31.25 1.39 14.99
N LEU A 29 31.53 0.08 15.10
CA LEU A 29 30.54 -0.99 14.91
C LEU A 29 29.45 -0.97 15.98
N ASN A 30 29.79 -0.69 17.24
CA ASN A 30 28.80 -0.52 18.29
C ASN A 30 27.96 0.74 18.08
N ARG A 31 28.53 1.85 17.61
CA ARG A 31 27.78 3.05 17.20
C ARG A 31 26.92 2.82 15.97
N PHE A 32 27.35 1.98 15.03
CA PHE A 32 26.56 1.58 13.87
C PHE A 32 25.40 0.64 14.28
N ARG A 33 25.65 -0.29 15.21
CA ARG A 33 24.63 -1.18 15.79
C ARG A 33 23.66 -0.45 16.71
N GLN A 34 24.15 0.57 17.41
CA GLN A 34 23.39 1.45 18.28
C GLN A 34 22.93 2.71 17.56
N ALA A 35 23.20 2.88 16.25
CA ALA A 35 22.63 3.96 15.47
C ALA A 35 21.14 3.63 15.41
N PRO A 36 20.31 4.32 16.19
CA PRO A 36 18.93 3.92 16.24
C PRO A 36 18.37 4.27 14.88
N THR A 37 17.48 3.41 14.38
CA THR A 37 16.44 3.84 13.46
C THR A 37 15.57 4.82 14.24
N HIS A 38 16.09 6.00 14.56
CA HIS A 38 15.32 7.07 15.16
C HIS A 38 14.40 7.60 14.08
N ASP A 39 13.13 7.77 14.43
CA ASP A 39 12.27 8.65 13.68
C ASP A 39 12.78 10.08 13.91
N TYR A 40 13.11 10.77 12.83
CA TYR A 40 13.51 12.16 12.89
C TYR A 40 12.24 13.02 12.88
N PHE A 41 11.99 13.72 13.98
CA PHE A 41 10.96 14.74 14.06
C PHE A 41 11.62 16.11 14.02
N PHE A 42 11.36 16.89 12.97
CA PHE A 42 11.83 18.26 12.85
C PHE A 42 10.69 19.22 13.14
N SER A 43 10.94 20.25 13.94
CA SER A 43 9.93 21.25 14.27
C SER A 43 10.25 22.54 13.52
N SER A 44 9.42 22.87 12.52
CA SER A 44 9.52 24.16 11.80
C SER A 44 9.46 25.39 12.73
N GLU A 45 8.97 25.22 13.97
CA GLU A 45 8.81 26.27 14.97
C GLU A 45 9.73 26.11 16.21
N ILE A 46 10.79 25.30 16.18
CA ILE A 46 11.56 25.06 17.42
C ILE A 46 12.13 26.36 18.01
N GLY A 47 12.51 27.30 17.15
CA GLY A 47 13.06 28.58 17.56
C GLY A 47 12.09 29.44 18.35
N SER A 48 10.85 29.59 17.85
CA SER A 48 9.82 30.34 18.56
C SER A 48 9.44 29.64 19.87
N ARG A 49 9.28 28.32 19.86
CA ARG A 49 8.89 27.55 21.06
C ARG A 49 9.96 27.58 22.14
N LEU A 50 11.23 27.40 21.79
CA LEU A 50 12.33 27.51 22.75
C LEU A 50 12.48 28.93 23.27
N LYS A 51 12.24 29.94 22.44
CA LYS A 51 12.24 31.35 22.85
C LYS A 51 11.12 31.63 23.84
N ASP A 52 9.90 31.20 23.57
CA ASP A 52 8.76 31.37 24.47
C ASP A 52 8.99 30.63 25.80
N LEU A 53 9.52 29.40 25.74
CA LEU A 53 9.89 28.65 26.94
C LEU A 53 10.97 29.35 27.75
N LEU A 54 11.98 29.91 27.10
CA LEU A 54 13.03 30.68 27.75
C LEU A 54 12.44 31.94 28.41
N ASP A 55 11.62 32.70 27.69
CA ASP A 55 11.03 33.94 28.20
C ASP A 55 10.08 33.65 29.40
N VAL A 56 9.27 32.59 29.35
CA VAL A 56 8.43 32.15 30.48
C VAL A 56 9.28 31.68 31.67
N THR A 57 10.29 30.84 31.41
CA THR A 57 11.15 30.29 32.47
C THR A 57 11.96 31.39 33.14
N PHE A 58 12.52 32.30 32.34
CA PHE A 58 13.23 33.47 32.82
C PHE A 58 12.31 34.38 33.62
N GLY A 59 11.12 34.70 33.10
CA GLY A 59 10.12 35.51 33.79
C GLY A 59 9.75 34.94 35.16
N LYS A 60 9.44 33.63 35.24
CA LYS A 60 9.15 32.95 36.52
C LYS A 60 10.31 33.04 37.51
N ARG A 61 11.54 32.89 37.04
CA ARG A 61 12.73 32.91 37.90
C ARG A 61 13.10 34.32 38.35
N CYS A 62 12.85 35.33 37.51
CA CYS A 62 12.94 36.74 37.88
C CYS A 62 11.97 37.08 39.01
N MET A 63 10.69 36.73 38.84
CA MET A 63 9.65 36.95 39.84
C MET A 63 10.00 36.31 41.18
N ARG A 64 10.41 35.03 41.15
CA ARG A 64 10.81 34.30 42.36
C ARG A 64 12.04 34.90 43.05
N SER A 65 13.04 35.34 42.29
CA SER A 65 14.21 36.03 42.86
C SER A 65 13.84 37.37 43.50
N MET A 66 12.87 38.09 42.93
CA MET A 66 12.37 39.34 43.50
C MET A 66 11.58 39.09 44.80
N GLU A 67 10.77 38.03 44.85
CA GLU A 67 10.04 37.60 46.06
C GLU A 67 10.98 37.15 47.17
N GLU A 68 12.01 36.35 46.86
CA GLU A 68 12.92 35.76 47.86
C GLU A 68 14.00 36.74 48.35
N ASN A 69 14.53 37.61 47.46
CA ASN A 69 15.75 38.38 47.76
C ASN A 69 15.61 39.90 47.60
N GLY A 70 14.42 40.42 47.24
CA GLY A 70 14.14 41.86 47.16
C GLY A 70 14.99 42.66 46.17
N THR A 71 15.79 41.99 45.33
CA THR A 71 16.76 42.61 44.41
C THR A 71 16.53 42.16 42.97
N PRO A 72 16.81 43.02 41.97
CA PRO A 72 16.73 42.65 40.56
C PRO A 72 17.72 41.52 40.25
N VAL A 73 17.32 40.67 39.32
CA VAL A 73 18.03 39.45 38.91
C VAL A 73 19.54 39.63 38.71
N PRO A 74 20.39 38.73 39.25
CA PRO A 74 21.85 38.81 39.13
C PRO A 74 22.32 38.92 37.67
N SER A 75 23.41 39.65 37.42
CA SER A 75 24.03 39.84 36.09
C SER A 75 24.27 38.52 35.34
N ILE A 76 24.56 37.46 36.08
CA ILE A 76 24.81 36.12 35.56
C ILE A 76 23.60 35.52 34.82
N PHE A 77 22.37 35.88 35.22
CA PHE A 77 21.14 35.42 34.58
C PHE A 77 20.85 36.18 33.28
N LYS A 78 21.23 37.47 33.19
CA LYS A 78 21.17 38.22 31.92
C LYS A 78 22.14 37.62 30.91
N ILE A 79 23.35 37.26 31.35
CA ILE A 79 24.35 36.57 30.54
C ILE A 79 23.84 35.19 30.10
N ALA A 80 23.30 34.40 31.03
CA ALA A 80 22.72 33.09 30.70
C ALA A 80 21.56 33.19 29.69
N CYS A 81 20.71 34.22 29.79
CA CYS A 81 19.67 34.49 28.79
C CYS A 81 20.24 34.86 27.43
N ALA A 82 21.27 35.70 27.38
CA ALA A 82 21.92 36.06 26.12
C ALA A 82 22.53 34.82 25.44
N ILE A 83 23.25 33.99 26.20
CA ILE A 83 23.81 32.72 25.71
C ILE A 83 22.70 31.78 25.25
N SER A 84 21.63 31.65 26.03
CA SER A 84 20.48 30.79 25.66
C SER A 84 19.82 31.27 24.37
N ARG A 85 19.69 32.58 24.14
CA ARG A 85 19.14 33.13 22.89
C ARG A 85 20.03 32.83 21.67
N GLU A 86 21.35 32.94 21.82
CA GLU A 86 22.27 32.56 20.73
C GLU A 86 22.25 31.04 20.47
N LEU A 87 22.18 30.21 21.52
CA LEU A 87 21.99 28.76 21.37
C LEU A 87 20.66 28.43 20.67
N ILE A 88 19.57 29.11 21.02
CA ILE A 88 18.27 28.92 20.36
C ILE A 88 18.36 29.29 18.88
N LYS A 89 19.00 30.40 18.52
CA LYS A 89 19.22 30.77 17.10
C LYS A 89 20.00 29.67 16.37
N PHE A 90 21.08 29.19 16.97
CA PHE A 90 21.89 28.11 16.39
C PHE A 90 21.09 26.82 16.19
N VAL A 91 20.34 26.38 17.21
CA VAL A 91 19.47 25.20 17.13
C VAL A 91 18.39 25.38 16.07
N SER A 92 17.80 26.57 15.97
CA SER A 92 16.79 26.88 14.96
C SER A 92 17.35 26.82 13.54
N LEU A 93 18.57 27.31 13.35
CA LEU A 93 19.27 27.23 12.06
C LEU A 93 19.55 25.77 11.70
N LEU A 94 20.10 24.99 12.64
CA LEU A 94 20.35 23.56 12.42
C LEU A 94 19.07 22.80 12.09
N GLU A 95 17.98 23.02 12.83
CA GLU A 95 16.70 22.38 12.52
C GLU A 95 16.15 22.83 11.17
N GLY A 96 16.31 24.10 10.80
CA GLY A 96 15.91 24.59 9.47
C GLY A 96 16.65 23.88 8.34
N VAL A 97 17.96 23.68 8.48
CA VAL A 97 18.76 22.90 7.52
C VAL A 97 18.29 21.45 7.47
N LEU A 98 18.14 20.80 8.63
CA LEU A 98 17.73 19.39 8.67
C LEU A 98 16.31 19.19 8.11
N ALA A 99 15.37 20.10 8.38
CA ALA A 99 14.03 20.08 7.83
C ALA A 99 14.03 20.28 6.30
N SER A 100 14.89 21.16 5.78
CA SER A 100 15.07 21.36 4.34
C SER A 100 15.61 20.10 3.67
N LEU A 101 16.64 19.48 4.26
CA LEU A 101 17.19 18.20 3.78
C LEU A 101 16.19 17.05 3.88
N TRP A 102 15.32 17.05 4.90
CA TRP A 102 14.29 16.03 5.10
C TRP A 102 13.17 16.12 4.07
N THR A 103 12.72 17.34 3.76
CA THR A 103 11.63 17.63 2.81
C THR A 103 12.08 17.69 1.36
N ALA A 104 13.40 17.77 1.11
CA ALA A 104 13.95 17.70 -0.22
C ALA A 104 13.50 16.41 -0.95
N PRO A 105 12.98 16.51 -2.19
CA PRO A 105 12.60 15.35 -3.00
C PRO A 105 13.75 14.36 -3.07
N LYS A 106 13.49 13.08 -2.81
CA LYS A 106 14.46 11.97 -2.89
C LYS A 106 14.17 11.16 -4.15
N HIS A 107 15.22 10.83 -4.90
CA HIS A 107 15.09 10.10 -6.15
C HIS A 107 15.51 8.63 -5.97
N PRO A 108 14.96 7.71 -6.78
CA PRO A 108 15.36 6.31 -6.73
C PRO A 108 16.85 6.15 -7.05
N VAL A 109 17.53 5.34 -6.23
CA VAL A 109 18.96 5.02 -6.40
C VAL A 109 19.17 3.62 -6.93
N ARG A 110 18.14 2.78 -6.92
CA ARG A 110 18.09 1.47 -7.54
C ARG A 110 16.69 1.20 -8.02
N SER A 111 16.57 0.49 -9.12
CA SER A 111 15.32 -0.07 -9.57
C SER A 111 15.51 -1.46 -10.14
N GLY A 112 14.39 -2.15 -10.28
CA GLY A 112 14.32 -3.37 -11.04
C GLY A 112 12.87 -3.63 -11.42
N TYR A 113 12.68 -4.58 -12.32
CA TYR A 113 11.38 -4.92 -12.86
C TYR A 113 11.13 -6.41 -12.68
N VAL A 114 9.88 -6.73 -12.40
CA VAL A 114 9.39 -8.11 -12.42
C VAL A 114 8.31 -8.20 -13.47
N ILE A 115 8.54 -9.05 -14.46
CA ILE A 115 7.66 -9.23 -15.61
C ILE A 115 7.42 -10.71 -15.90
N THR A 116 6.19 -11.11 -16.20
CA THR A 116 5.91 -12.48 -16.62
C THR A 116 6.01 -12.65 -18.14
N PHE A 117 6.39 -13.85 -18.60
CA PHE A 117 6.47 -14.15 -20.04
C PHE A 117 5.16 -13.85 -20.80
N SER A 118 4.01 -13.98 -20.16
CA SER A 118 2.70 -13.66 -20.74
C SER A 118 2.54 -12.18 -21.10
N ILE A 119 3.29 -11.28 -20.47
CA ILE A 119 3.31 -9.86 -20.82
C ILE A 119 4.24 -9.61 -22.01
N LEU A 120 5.29 -10.43 -22.17
CA LEU A 120 6.21 -10.35 -23.30
C LEU A 120 5.62 -11.00 -24.57
N GLU A 121 4.72 -11.97 -24.44
CA GLU A 121 4.18 -12.74 -25.56
C GLU A 121 3.57 -11.90 -26.70
N PRO A 122 2.84 -10.80 -26.43
CA PRO A 122 2.31 -9.94 -27.49
C PRO A 122 3.35 -9.09 -28.23
N LEU A 123 4.61 -9.04 -27.77
CA LEU A 123 5.65 -8.22 -28.39
C LEU A 123 6.18 -8.88 -29.67
N ASP A 124 6.43 -8.08 -30.70
CA ASP A 124 6.97 -8.56 -31.98
C ASP A 124 8.33 -9.27 -31.82
N GLU A 125 9.12 -8.84 -30.84
CA GLU A 125 10.46 -9.38 -30.55
C GLU A 125 10.46 -10.54 -29.54
N TYR A 126 9.29 -11.05 -29.14
CA TYR A 126 9.13 -12.05 -28.07
C TYR A 126 10.08 -13.24 -28.19
N ASN A 127 10.15 -13.89 -29.36
CA ASN A 127 10.96 -15.10 -29.53
C ASN A 127 12.47 -14.80 -29.35
N MET A 128 12.94 -13.63 -29.80
CA MET A 128 14.34 -13.22 -29.63
C MET A 128 14.64 -12.92 -28.16
N LEU A 129 13.74 -12.19 -27.48
CA LEU A 129 13.89 -11.89 -26.05
C LEU A 129 13.91 -13.16 -25.19
N VAL A 130 13.04 -14.13 -25.48
CA VAL A 130 13.05 -15.43 -24.77
C VAL A 130 14.38 -16.17 -24.99
N GLU A 131 14.95 -16.11 -26.18
CA GLU A 131 16.25 -16.68 -26.50
C GLU A 131 17.40 -16.00 -25.76
N GLU A 132 17.41 -14.67 -25.71
CA GLU A 132 18.39 -13.91 -24.94
C GLU A 132 18.29 -14.19 -23.44
N ILE A 133 17.07 -14.20 -22.88
CA ILE A 133 16.82 -14.48 -21.45
C ILE A 133 17.30 -15.88 -21.08
N ALA A 134 16.97 -16.89 -21.88
CA ALA A 134 17.31 -18.28 -21.60
C ALA A 134 18.81 -18.55 -21.66
N ASN A 135 19.52 -17.90 -22.59
CA ASN A 135 20.97 -18.06 -22.75
C ASN A 135 21.79 -17.17 -21.80
N HIS A 136 21.14 -16.24 -21.09
CA HIS A 136 21.82 -15.33 -20.18
C HIS A 136 22.30 -16.07 -18.90
N PRO A 137 23.52 -15.80 -18.39
CA PRO A 137 24.03 -16.43 -17.15
C PRO A 137 23.12 -16.26 -15.92
N GLY A 138 22.35 -15.17 -15.90
CA GLY A 138 21.34 -14.87 -14.87
C GLY A 138 20.15 -15.82 -14.81
N MET A 139 19.94 -16.65 -15.85
CA MET A 139 18.85 -17.62 -15.84
C MET A 139 19.01 -18.66 -14.74
N GLU A 140 20.25 -19.06 -14.40
CA GLU A 140 20.52 -20.00 -13.31
C GLU A 140 20.15 -19.41 -11.94
N THR A 141 20.45 -18.12 -11.70
CA THR A 141 20.06 -17.45 -10.46
C THR A 141 18.56 -17.22 -10.39
N GLN A 142 17.91 -16.94 -11.53
CA GLN A 142 16.45 -16.83 -11.63
C GLN A 142 15.76 -18.17 -11.33
N LEU A 143 16.27 -19.29 -11.86
CA LEU A 143 15.78 -20.64 -11.57
C LEU A 143 15.94 -21.00 -10.09
N ALA A 144 17.08 -20.68 -9.51
CA ALA A 144 17.31 -20.89 -8.07
C ALA A 144 16.30 -20.10 -7.22
N GLU A 145 15.98 -18.87 -7.61
CA GLU A 145 14.94 -18.08 -6.95
C GLU A 145 13.55 -18.72 -7.12
N TRP A 146 13.15 -19.12 -8.33
CA TRP A 146 11.85 -19.77 -8.54
C TRP A 146 11.68 -21.04 -7.71
N ARG A 147 12.74 -21.85 -7.57
CA ARG A 147 12.76 -23.04 -6.70
C ARG A 147 12.63 -22.65 -5.23
N ALA A 148 13.40 -21.67 -4.76
CA ALA A 148 13.34 -21.21 -3.38
C ALA A 148 11.96 -20.64 -3.00
N LEU A 149 11.28 -20.00 -3.96
CA LEU A 149 9.92 -19.50 -3.81
C LEU A 149 8.86 -20.61 -3.94
N GLY A 150 9.22 -21.81 -4.39
CA GLY A 150 8.27 -22.90 -4.66
C GLY A 150 7.34 -22.61 -5.84
N ILE A 151 7.78 -21.76 -6.79
CA ILE A 151 7.05 -21.48 -8.04
C ILE A 151 7.22 -22.64 -9.02
N ILE A 152 8.40 -23.26 -9.04
CA ILE A 152 8.73 -24.44 -9.85
C ILE A 152 9.24 -25.59 -8.98
N GLY A 153 9.16 -26.82 -9.48
CA GLY A 153 9.74 -27.99 -8.82
C GLY A 153 11.27 -28.00 -8.87
N GLU A 154 11.90 -28.69 -7.92
CA GLU A 154 13.37 -28.72 -7.76
C GLU A 154 14.11 -29.24 -9.00
N ASN A 155 13.50 -30.17 -9.74
CA ASN A 155 14.13 -30.86 -10.88
C ASN A 155 13.87 -30.19 -12.24
N ILE A 156 13.19 -29.03 -12.29
CA ILE A 156 12.87 -28.35 -13.55
C ILE A 156 14.11 -27.62 -14.07
N SER A 157 14.49 -27.89 -15.31
CA SER A 157 15.60 -27.25 -16.04
C SER A 157 15.08 -26.18 -17.02
N PRO A 158 15.93 -25.28 -17.56
CA PRO A 158 15.50 -24.31 -18.58
C PRO A 158 14.82 -24.99 -19.79
N ASN A 159 15.33 -26.14 -20.23
CA ASN A 159 14.79 -26.89 -21.37
C ASN A 159 13.40 -27.48 -21.11
N ASP A 160 13.02 -27.65 -19.83
CA ASP A 160 11.68 -28.09 -19.48
C ASP A 160 10.67 -26.94 -19.57
N ILE A 161 11.13 -25.69 -19.50
CA ILE A 161 10.31 -24.48 -19.57
C ILE A 161 10.13 -24.03 -21.03
N LEU A 162 11.17 -24.25 -21.84
CA LEU A 162 11.28 -23.72 -23.20
C LEU A 162 10.81 -24.75 -24.24
N LEU A 163 10.39 -24.24 -25.40
CA LEU A 163 10.02 -24.99 -26.59
C LEU A 163 10.73 -24.38 -27.80
N GLN A 164 11.42 -25.21 -28.57
CA GLN A 164 11.88 -24.83 -29.90
C GLN A 164 10.70 -24.90 -30.87
N SER A 165 10.36 -23.77 -31.51
CA SER A 165 9.35 -23.70 -32.56
C SER A 165 9.99 -23.36 -33.92
N LEU A 166 9.20 -23.45 -35.00
CA LEU A 166 9.63 -23.03 -36.34
C LEU A 166 9.98 -21.54 -36.45
N PHE A 167 9.52 -20.72 -35.49
CA PHE A 167 9.70 -19.27 -35.48
C PHE A 167 10.71 -18.79 -34.42
N GLY A 168 11.42 -19.73 -33.77
CA GLY A 168 12.34 -19.44 -32.67
C GLY A 168 11.89 -20.09 -31.35
N MET A 169 12.52 -19.69 -30.25
CA MET A 169 12.26 -20.27 -28.94
C MET A 169 11.06 -19.61 -28.26
N ARG A 170 10.20 -20.40 -27.60
CA ARG A 170 9.02 -19.93 -26.86
C ARG A 170 8.95 -20.59 -25.48
N VAL A 171 8.16 -20.04 -24.58
CA VAL A 171 7.86 -20.65 -23.27
C VAL A 171 6.62 -21.53 -23.40
N LYS A 172 6.58 -22.69 -22.73
CA LYS A 172 5.35 -23.52 -22.68
C LYS A 172 4.23 -22.76 -21.97
N ASP A 173 3.00 -22.95 -22.42
CA ASP A 173 1.81 -22.27 -21.87
C ASP A 173 1.69 -22.40 -20.35
N GLU A 174 2.06 -23.56 -19.78
CA GLU A 174 2.05 -23.82 -18.33
C GLU A 174 3.03 -22.94 -17.53
N TYR A 175 4.06 -22.40 -18.18
CA TYR A 175 5.07 -21.51 -17.59
C TYR A 175 4.97 -20.06 -18.09
N SER A 176 3.93 -19.71 -18.85
CA SER A 176 3.70 -18.36 -19.37
C SER A 176 3.65 -17.30 -18.26
N HIS A 177 3.27 -17.66 -17.05
CA HIS A 177 3.20 -16.74 -15.92
C HIS A 177 4.45 -16.73 -15.02
N LEU A 178 5.55 -17.38 -15.41
CA LEU A 178 6.78 -17.31 -14.61
C LEU A 178 7.33 -15.88 -14.56
N PRO A 179 7.58 -15.32 -13.35
CA PRO A 179 8.04 -13.94 -13.19
C PRO A 179 9.55 -13.83 -13.33
N ILE A 180 10.00 -13.05 -14.31
CA ILE A 180 11.40 -12.73 -14.57
C ILE A 180 11.74 -11.46 -13.80
N ASP A 181 12.77 -11.50 -12.96
CA ASP A 181 13.28 -10.34 -12.25
C ASP A 181 14.56 -9.82 -12.92
N THR A 182 14.52 -8.60 -13.44
CA THR A 182 15.63 -7.98 -14.19
C THR A 182 16.92 -7.87 -13.39
N ARG A 183 16.89 -7.91 -12.05
CA ARG A 183 18.11 -7.87 -11.22
C ARG A 183 19.09 -9.00 -11.52
N HIS A 184 18.60 -10.13 -12.03
CA HIS A 184 19.43 -11.28 -12.39
C HIS A 184 20.02 -11.15 -13.80
N PHE A 185 19.44 -10.29 -14.64
CA PHE A 185 19.76 -10.16 -16.07
C PHE A 185 20.42 -8.82 -16.37
N LYS A 186 21.62 -8.61 -15.80
CA LYS A 186 22.41 -7.39 -16.06
C LYS A 186 22.62 -7.18 -17.56
N ASN A 187 22.52 -5.93 -18.02
CA ASN A 187 22.58 -5.49 -19.42
C ASN A 187 21.37 -5.88 -20.30
N LEU A 188 20.54 -6.84 -19.88
CA LEU A 188 19.31 -7.20 -20.61
C LEU A 188 18.09 -6.40 -20.12
N GLU A 189 18.19 -5.80 -18.94
CA GLU A 189 17.14 -4.94 -18.37
C GLU A 189 16.70 -3.83 -19.33
N THR A 190 17.64 -3.03 -19.84
CA THR A 190 17.35 -1.93 -20.77
C THR A 190 16.71 -2.43 -22.06
N ARG A 191 17.12 -3.61 -22.55
CA ARG A 191 16.56 -4.25 -23.73
C ARG A 191 15.10 -4.66 -23.51
N ILE A 192 14.79 -5.26 -22.36
CA ILE A 192 13.41 -5.63 -21.99
C ILE A 192 12.54 -4.38 -21.85
N VAL A 193 13.04 -3.35 -21.14
CA VAL A 193 12.29 -2.11 -20.89
C VAL A 193 12.02 -1.33 -22.17
N SER A 194 13.00 -1.25 -23.08
CA SER A 194 12.85 -0.55 -24.37
C SER A 194 11.95 -1.26 -25.37
N SER A 195 11.56 -2.51 -25.09
CA SER A 195 10.59 -3.23 -25.91
C SER A 195 9.14 -2.75 -25.70
N PHE A 196 8.90 -1.90 -24.69
CA PHE A 196 7.59 -1.31 -24.41
C PHE A 196 7.52 0.12 -24.93
N ASP A 197 6.55 0.41 -25.80
CA ASP A 197 6.27 1.77 -26.25
C ASP A 197 5.98 2.68 -25.04
N ASP A 198 4.91 2.41 -24.30
CA ASP A 198 4.57 3.14 -23.07
C ASP A 198 4.81 2.23 -21.85
N LEU A 199 5.99 2.39 -21.25
CA LEU A 199 6.41 1.61 -20.08
C LEU A 199 5.46 1.85 -18.91
N ASP A 200 5.19 3.11 -18.57
CA ASP A 200 4.36 3.44 -17.43
C ASP A 200 2.94 2.89 -17.61
N SER A 201 2.33 2.95 -18.80
CA SER A 201 1.01 2.34 -19.04
C SER A 201 1.02 0.81 -18.98
N SER A 202 2.17 0.18 -19.27
CA SER A 202 2.33 -1.27 -19.22
C SER A 202 2.50 -1.82 -17.79
N LEU A 203 2.86 -0.97 -16.83
CA LEU A 203 3.06 -1.37 -15.43
C LEU A 203 1.74 -1.57 -14.69
N ASP A 204 1.57 -2.75 -14.10
CA ASP A 204 0.53 -3.06 -13.13
C ASP A 204 0.83 -2.49 -11.75
N GLY A 205 2.08 -2.17 -11.42
CA GLY A 205 2.34 -1.52 -10.14
C GLY A 205 3.75 -0.99 -9.90
N TRP A 206 3.85 -0.19 -8.84
CA TRP A 206 5.08 0.42 -8.35
C TRP A 206 5.28 0.05 -6.87
N LEU A 207 6.37 -0.64 -6.59
CA LEU A 207 6.73 -1.09 -5.25
C LEU A 207 7.96 -0.35 -4.76
N VAL A 208 7.80 0.60 -3.84
CA VAL A 208 8.87 1.51 -3.43
C VAL A 208 9.37 1.18 -2.03
N LYS A 209 10.68 0.96 -1.91
CA LYS A 209 11.36 0.83 -0.64
C LYS A 209 11.89 2.19 -0.19
N GLY A 210 11.40 2.70 0.94
CA GLY A 210 11.83 3.98 1.47
C GLY A 210 10.87 4.53 2.52
N ASP A 211 11.26 5.62 3.18
CA ASP A 211 10.35 6.34 4.06
C ASP A 211 9.14 6.84 3.26
N ASN A 212 7.95 6.50 3.73
CA ASN A 212 6.73 6.78 3.01
C ASN A 212 6.46 8.28 2.85
N PHE A 213 6.81 9.14 3.80
CA PHE A 213 6.64 10.59 3.62
C PHE A 213 7.56 11.14 2.54
N GLN A 214 8.83 10.73 2.52
CA GLN A 214 9.79 11.15 1.51
C GLN A 214 9.39 10.64 0.12
N VAL A 215 9.00 9.37 0.00
CA VAL A 215 8.52 8.80 -1.26
C VAL A 215 7.27 9.54 -1.75
N LEU A 216 6.28 9.74 -0.87
CA LEU A 216 5.04 10.47 -1.19
C LEU A 216 5.32 11.91 -1.65
N THR A 217 6.27 12.60 -1.04
CA THR A 217 6.59 13.97 -1.47
C THR A 217 7.29 13.97 -2.84
N SER A 218 8.12 12.96 -3.09
CA SER A 218 8.96 12.88 -4.30
C SER A 218 8.19 12.44 -5.54
N MET A 219 7.18 11.57 -5.40
CA MET A 219 6.34 11.11 -6.52
C MET A 219 5.03 11.89 -6.67
N ALA A 220 4.86 12.99 -5.92
CA ALA A 220 3.62 13.75 -5.84
C ALA A 220 3.15 14.26 -7.20
N SER A 221 4.09 14.78 -7.99
CA SER A 221 3.82 15.28 -9.33
C SER A 221 3.33 14.17 -10.28
N LYS A 222 3.97 12.99 -10.24
CA LYS A 222 3.67 11.84 -11.11
C LYS A 222 2.26 11.26 -10.88
N PHE A 223 1.78 11.22 -9.63
CA PHE A 223 0.51 10.56 -9.28
C PHE A 223 -0.62 11.50 -8.85
N LYS A 224 -0.42 12.82 -8.96
CA LYS A 224 -1.44 13.83 -8.61
C LYS A 224 -2.76 13.59 -9.35
N GLY A 225 -3.83 13.39 -8.61
CA GLY A 225 -5.18 13.19 -9.14
C GLY A 225 -5.36 11.93 -9.99
N ARG A 226 -4.57 10.86 -9.77
CA ARG A 226 -4.60 9.59 -10.52
C ARG A 226 -4.96 8.37 -9.66
N VAL A 227 -4.98 8.51 -8.33
CA VAL A 227 -5.24 7.39 -7.41
C VAL A 227 -6.72 7.32 -7.09
N GLN A 228 -7.39 6.23 -7.46
CA GLN A 228 -8.82 6.06 -7.18
C GLN A 228 -9.07 5.62 -5.75
N MET A 229 -8.19 4.80 -5.17
CA MET A 229 -8.39 4.31 -3.81
C MET A 229 -7.08 4.28 -3.03
N VAL A 230 -7.13 4.78 -1.80
CA VAL A 230 -6.06 4.61 -0.82
C VAL A 230 -6.56 3.73 0.32
N TYR A 231 -5.80 2.72 0.69
CA TYR A 231 -6.00 1.96 1.92
C TYR A 231 -4.73 2.07 2.77
N ILE A 232 -4.88 2.37 4.06
CA ILE A 232 -3.76 2.33 5.00
C ILE A 232 -4.16 1.68 6.34
N ASP A 233 -3.21 0.98 6.92
CA ASP A 233 -3.27 0.42 8.27
C ASP A 233 -2.05 0.89 9.07
N PRO A 234 -2.01 2.18 9.45
CA PRO A 234 -0.86 2.76 10.13
C PRO A 234 -0.61 2.09 11.50
N PRO A 235 0.66 1.93 11.91
CA PRO A 235 0.98 1.35 13.19
C PRO A 235 0.46 2.24 14.31
N PHE A 236 -0.42 1.72 15.17
CA PHE A 236 -0.87 2.43 16.36
C PHE A 236 -0.13 1.93 17.60
N ASN A 237 0.16 2.84 18.54
CA ASN A 237 0.97 2.63 19.74
C ASN A 237 0.57 1.37 20.55
N LYS A 238 1.21 0.25 20.18
CA LYS A 238 1.17 -1.05 20.87
C LYS A 238 2.44 -1.12 21.71
N GLY A 239 2.46 -0.41 22.84
CA GLY A 239 3.62 -0.37 23.76
C GLY A 239 4.36 -1.70 23.88
N GLU A 240 5.70 -1.61 23.79
CA GLU A 240 6.79 -2.60 23.85
C GLU A 240 6.66 -4.03 23.27
N ASP A 241 5.47 -4.56 22.97
CA ASP A 241 5.29 -6.01 22.75
C ASP A 241 4.66 -6.32 21.39
N SER A 242 5.13 -5.64 20.36
CA SER A 242 4.81 -6.00 18.99
C SER A 242 6.11 -6.05 18.22
N GLY A 243 6.42 -7.22 17.66
CA GLY A 243 7.68 -7.55 16.97
C GLY A 243 7.96 -6.75 15.69
N TYR A 244 7.65 -5.45 15.70
CA TYR A 244 8.03 -4.48 14.70
C TYR A 244 9.50 -4.07 14.92
N ARG A 245 10.19 -3.72 13.83
CA ARG A 245 11.59 -3.27 13.84
C ARG A 245 11.72 -1.73 13.84
N TYR A 246 10.65 -1.00 14.16
CA TYR A 246 10.59 0.46 14.27
C TYR A 246 9.89 0.86 15.58
N SER A 247 10.08 2.12 16.02
CA SER A 247 9.52 2.61 17.29
C SER A 247 7.99 2.56 17.25
N VAL A 248 7.37 1.97 18.27
CA VAL A 248 5.91 1.92 18.39
C VAL A 248 5.39 2.66 19.62
N ASP A 249 6.25 3.33 20.38
CA ASP A 249 5.86 4.12 21.56
C ASP A 249 5.67 5.61 21.22
N TYR A 250 4.74 5.91 20.31
CA TYR A 250 4.41 7.29 19.98
C TYR A 250 3.35 7.85 20.92
N THR A 251 3.59 9.01 21.52
CA THR A 251 2.49 9.80 22.08
C THR A 251 1.44 10.08 20.99
N ASP A 252 0.16 10.18 21.36
CA ASP A 252 -0.93 10.39 20.39
C ASP A 252 -0.65 11.57 19.46
N SER A 253 -0.06 12.65 19.98
CA SER A 253 0.34 13.83 19.18
C SER A 253 1.37 13.50 18.11
N VAL A 254 2.39 12.70 18.43
CA VAL A 254 3.45 12.35 17.48
C VAL A 254 2.90 11.47 16.35
N TRP A 255 2.06 10.51 16.70
CA TRP A 255 1.40 9.64 15.72
C TRP A 255 0.46 10.43 14.80
N LEU A 256 -0.34 11.35 15.35
CA LEU A 256 -1.23 12.20 14.56
C LEU A 256 -0.45 13.14 13.64
N THR A 257 0.63 13.76 14.09
CA THR A 257 1.48 14.61 13.24
C THR A 257 2.10 13.81 12.10
N MET A 258 2.66 12.62 12.38
CA MET A 258 3.20 11.73 11.35
C MET A 258 2.15 11.41 10.26
N LEU A 259 0.91 11.14 10.66
CA LEU A 259 -0.18 10.91 9.71
C LEU A 259 -0.60 12.17 8.98
N GLN A 260 -0.67 13.31 9.67
CA GLN A 260 -1.07 14.58 9.08
C GLN A 260 -0.21 14.94 7.87
N ASP A 261 1.11 14.82 8.00
CA ASP A 261 2.06 15.13 6.95
C ASP A 261 1.81 14.28 5.70
N ARG A 262 1.61 12.98 5.88
CA ARG A 262 1.37 12.01 4.79
C ARG A 262 0.01 12.18 4.15
N LEU A 263 -1.04 12.31 4.97
CA LEU A 263 -2.42 12.46 4.52
C LEU A 263 -2.64 13.75 3.74
N THR A 264 -1.93 14.83 4.11
CA THR A 264 -1.97 16.11 3.40
C THR A 264 -1.45 15.96 1.98
N VAL A 265 -0.33 15.23 1.79
CA VAL A 265 0.23 14.95 0.45
C VAL A 265 -0.68 14.01 -0.35
N VAL A 266 -1.15 12.92 0.27
CA VAL A 266 -1.96 11.89 -0.40
C VAL A 266 -3.35 12.39 -0.82
N LYS A 267 -3.89 13.40 -0.13
CA LYS A 267 -5.14 14.04 -0.55
C LYS A 267 -5.08 14.53 -2.00
N ASP A 268 -3.93 15.03 -2.44
CA ASP A 268 -3.72 15.51 -3.81
C ASP A 268 -3.55 14.37 -4.83
N TYR A 269 -3.20 13.16 -4.38
CA TYR A 269 -3.09 11.99 -5.26
C TYR A 269 -4.46 11.47 -5.68
N LEU A 270 -5.46 11.64 -4.81
CA LEU A 270 -6.77 11.07 -5.03
C LEU A 270 -7.49 11.73 -6.21
N GLU A 271 -8.10 10.91 -7.05
CA GLU A 271 -9.05 11.38 -8.05
C GLU A 271 -10.25 12.07 -7.40
N THR A 272 -10.96 12.91 -8.15
CA THR A 272 -12.17 13.58 -7.63
C THR A 272 -13.26 12.59 -7.18
N THR A 273 -13.31 11.41 -7.80
CA THR A 273 -14.20 10.29 -7.46
C THR A 273 -13.59 9.31 -6.44
N GLY A 274 -12.36 9.57 -6.00
CA GLY A 274 -11.56 8.66 -5.20
C GLY A 274 -12.01 8.53 -3.75
N ASN A 275 -11.53 7.47 -3.09
CA ASN A 275 -11.89 7.13 -1.71
C ASN A 275 -10.66 6.76 -0.89
N MET A 276 -10.69 7.11 0.40
CA MET A 276 -9.65 6.77 1.37
C MET A 276 -10.23 5.91 2.50
N PHE A 277 -9.57 4.78 2.73
CA PHE A 277 -9.86 3.84 3.80
C PHE A 277 -8.70 3.85 4.80
N VAL A 278 -8.99 4.16 6.06
CA VAL A 278 -7.99 4.23 7.13
C VAL A 278 -8.39 3.33 8.29
N ARG A 279 -7.63 2.25 8.50
CA ARG A 279 -7.85 1.33 9.62
C ARG A 279 -7.21 1.88 10.90
N CYS A 280 -7.88 1.70 12.03
CA CYS A 280 -7.36 2.10 13.34
C CYS A 280 -7.90 1.20 14.47
N ASP A 281 -7.07 1.01 15.48
CA ASP A 281 -7.45 0.40 16.75
C ASP A 281 -8.34 1.36 17.59
N TYR A 282 -9.06 0.83 18.58
CA TYR A 282 -9.93 1.58 19.48
C TYR A 282 -9.24 2.74 20.23
N ARG A 283 -7.91 2.70 20.34
CA ARG A 283 -7.12 3.71 21.06
C ARG A 283 -6.98 5.02 20.29
N GLY A 284 -6.81 4.97 18.97
CA GLY A 284 -6.54 6.14 18.13
C GLY A 284 -7.77 6.70 17.41
N THR A 285 -8.92 6.03 17.53
CA THR A 285 -10.10 6.27 16.68
C THR A 285 -10.59 7.73 16.75
N LEU A 286 -10.63 8.34 17.94
CA LEU A 286 -11.11 9.72 18.11
C LEU A 286 -10.15 10.75 17.49
N GLY A 287 -8.85 10.68 17.81
CA GLY A 287 -7.86 11.61 17.27
C GLY A 287 -7.76 11.52 15.75
N LEU A 288 -7.76 10.29 15.22
CA LEU A 288 -7.73 10.05 13.78
C LEU A 288 -8.97 10.64 13.09
N ARG A 289 -10.16 10.49 13.69
CA ARG A 289 -11.39 11.03 13.12
C ARG A 289 -11.32 12.55 12.96
N TYR A 290 -10.86 13.26 13.99
CA TYR A 290 -10.69 14.72 13.90
C TYR A 290 -9.65 15.12 12.85
N LEU A 291 -8.53 14.40 12.78
CA LEU A 291 -7.50 14.66 11.78
C LEU A 291 -8.04 14.48 10.35
N LEU A 292 -8.79 13.42 10.09
CA LEU A 292 -9.40 13.19 8.78
C LEU A 292 -10.46 14.25 8.44
N ASP A 293 -11.27 14.67 9.41
CA ASP A 293 -12.23 15.77 9.23
C ASP A 293 -11.55 17.11 8.94
N ASP A 294 -10.37 17.37 9.51
CA ASP A 294 -9.57 18.58 9.23
C ASP A 294 -8.97 18.55 7.82
N ILE A 295 -8.35 17.43 7.43
CA ILE A 295 -7.68 17.29 6.13
C ILE A 295 -8.67 17.19 4.98
N PHE A 296 -9.66 16.30 5.06
CA PHE A 296 -10.62 16.06 3.96
C PHE A 296 -11.86 16.95 4.05
N GLY A 297 -12.17 17.47 5.24
CA GLY A 297 -13.42 18.16 5.54
C GLY A 297 -14.49 17.19 6.04
N ALA A 298 -15.16 17.54 7.14
CA ALA A 298 -16.21 16.72 7.75
C ALA A 298 -17.35 16.31 6.79
N SER A 299 -17.61 17.10 5.75
CA SER A 299 -18.61 16.78 4.72
C SER A 299 -18.21 15.61 3.79
N GLN A 300 -16.95 15.18 3.83
CA GLN A 300 -16.42 14.06 3.05
C GLN A 300 -16.42 12.73 3.77
N TYR A 301 -16.72 12.72 5.07
CA TYR A 301 -16.96 11.51 5.82
C TYR A 301 -18.12 10.71 5.20
N ARG A 302 -17.92 9.41 5.01
CA ARG A 302 -18.95 8.49 4.49
C ARG A 302 -19.41 7.52 5.56
N ASN A 303 -18.49 6.69 6.05
CA ASN A 303 -18.83 5.61 6.98
C ASN A 303 -17.73 5.36 8.01
N GLU A 304 -18.15 4.83 9.16
CA GLU A 304 -17.30 4.16 10.14
C GLU A 304 -17.63 2.67 10.06
N ILE A 305 -16.70 1.86 9.57
CA ILE A 305 -16.90 0.44 9.33
C ILE A 305 -16.29 -0.36 10.47
N ALA A 306 -17.07 -1.27 11.06
CA ALA A 306 -16.63 -2.18 12.11
C ALA A 306 -16.06 -3.46 11.50
N VAL A 307 -14.76 -3.72 11.73
CA VAL A 307 -14.07 -4.91 11.21
C VAL A 307 -13.75 -5.88 12.34
N GLY A 308 -14.16 -7.14 12.23
CA GLY A 308 -13.83 -8.15 13.24
C GLY A 308 -12.32 -8.45 13.32
N ARG A 309 -11.71 -8.39 14.51
CA ARG A 309 -10.26 -8.67 14.68
C ARG A 309 -9.93 -10.15 14.62
N THR A 310 -10.59 -10.92 15.49
CA THR A 310 -10.40 -12.35 15.66
C THR A 310 -11.73 -12.99 16.04
N LYS A 311 -11.87 -14.30 15.80
CA LYS A 311 -13.08 -15.04 16.18
C LYS A 311 -13.13 -15.43 17.66
N GLY A 312 -12.00 -15.34 18.38
CA GLY A 312 -11.89 -15.73 19.79
C GLY A 312 -12.33 -14.61 20.75
N LYS A 313 -13.11 -14.96 21.78
CA LYS A 313 -13.49 -14.03 22.85
C LYS A 313 -12.65 -14.31 24.09
N LYS A 314 -11.75 -13.40 24.46
CA LYS A 314 -11.09 -13.46 25.78
C LYS A 314 -12.07 -13.02 26.85
N GLN A 315 -12.15 -13.76 27.95
CA GLN A 315 -12.93 -13.34 29.11
C GLN A 315 -12.24 -12.13 29.75
N THR A 316 -13.00 -11.07 29.97
CA THR A 316 -12.57 -9.83 30.61
C THR A 316 -13.42 -9.62 31.86
N THR A 317 -12.83 -9.13 32.95
CA THR A 317 -13.52 -8.93 34.24
C THR A 317 -14.01 -7.50 34.42
N THR A 318 -13.34 -6.52 33.82
CA THR A 318 -13.58 -5.08 34.02
C THR A 318 -14.17 -4.38 32.79
N SER A 319 -14.25 -5.07 31.66
CA SER A 319 -14.72 -4.51 30.39
C SER A 319 -15.39 -5.57 29.52
N LEU A 320 -16.01 -5.17 28.42
CA LEU A 320 -16.42 -6.10 27.37
C LEU A 320 -15.22 -6.45 26.47
N PRO A 321 -15.16 -7.68 25.92
CA PRO A 321 -14.07 -8.06 25.03
C PRO A 321 -14.07 -7.17 23.78
N ASN A 322 -12.94 -6.54 23.49
CA ASN A 322 -12.79 -5.77 22.25
C ASN A 322 -12.50 -6.71 21.07
N ILE A 323 -13.48 -6.84 20.19
CA ILE A 323 -13.43 -7.75 19.04
C ILE A 323 -13.41 -7.02 17.69
N LYS A 324 -13.40 -5.67 17.68
CA LYS A 324 -13.48 -4.89 16.44
C LYS A 324 -12.33 -3.88 16.32
N ASP A 325 -11.90 -3.67 15.10
CA ASP A 325 -11.20 -2.45 14.70
C ASP A 325 -12.17 -1.54 13.94
N THR A 326 -11.80 -0.28 13.80
CA THR A 326 -12.56 0.70 13.04
C THR A 326 -11.84 1.00 11.72
N LEU A 327 -12.58 1.02 10.63
CA LEU A 327 -12.13 1.41 9.30
C LEU A 327 -12.92 2.65 8.86
N PHE A 328 -12.26 3.80 8.78
CA PHE A 328 -12.88 5.04 8.33
C PHE A 328 -12.89 5.13 6.82
N LEU A 329 -14.01 5.59 6.26
CA LEU A 329 -14.17 5.84 4.83
C LEU A 329 -14.46 7.32 4.56
N TYR A 330 -13.57 7.94 3.79
CA TYR A 330 -13.70 9.31 3.30
C TYR A 330 -13.69 9.35 1.77
N GLY A 331 -14.48 10.26 1.20
CA GLY A 331 -14.37 10.61 -0.22
C GLY A 331 -13.33 11.70 -0.43
N ALA A 332 -12.66 11.72 -1.58
CA ALA A 332 -11.82 12.85 -1.97
C ALA A 332 -12.64 14.12 -2.19
N SER A 333 -13.89 13.98 -2.67
CA SER A 333 -14.83 15.08 -2.87
C SER A 333 -16.28 14.63 -2.75
N LYS A 334 -17.23 15.58 -2.86
CA LYS A 334 -18.67 15.29 -2.90
C LYS A 334 -19.08 14.42 -4.09
N LYS A 335 -18.22 14.28 -5.10
CA LYS A 335 -18.42 13.43 -6.28
C LYS A 335 -17.87 12.01 -6.10
N ASN A 336 -17.40 11.64 -4.90
CA ASN A 336 -16.87 10.30 -4.67
C ASN A 336 -17.85 9.21 -5.12
N ARG A 337 -17.31 8.11 -5.63
CA ARG A 337 -18.09 6.97 -6.12
C ARG A 337 -17.74 5.74 -5.30
N LEU A 338 -18.77 5.04 -4.83
CA LEU A 338 -18.64 3.70 -4.25
C LEU A 338 -19.47 2.72 -5.07
N ASN A 339 -18.92 1.54 -5.29
CA ASN A 339 -19.62 0.44 -5.94
C ASN A 339 -20.48 -0.30 -4.91
N GLU A 340 -21.68 -0.72 -5.33
CA GLU A 340 -22.48 -1.65 -4.53
C GLU A 340 -21.83 -3.04 -4.61
N VAL A 341 -21.32 -3.53 -3.48
CA VAL A 341 -20.72 -4.86 -3.37
C VAL A 341 -21.77 -5.79 -2.77
N MET A 342 -22.09 -6.88 -3.47
CA MET A 342 -22.92 -7.95 -2.93
C MET A 342 -22.04 -8.97 -2.21
N ILE A 343 -22.49 -9.46 -1.06
CA ILE A 343 -21.85 -10.52 -0.29
C ILE A 343 -22.84 -11.64 -0.03
N GLU A 344 -22.32 -12.84 0.20
CA GLU A 344 -23.13 -13.97 0.63
C GLU A 344 -23.79 -13.69 1.98
N THR A 345 -25.08 -14.03 2.11
CA THR A 345 -25.79 -13.88 3.40
C THR A 345 -25.28 -14.89 4.44
N GLN A 346 -25.52 -14.61 5.72
CA GLN A 346 -25.19 -15.58 6.79
C GLN A 346 -25.97 -16.89 6.64
N GLU A 347 -27.22 -16.83 6.18
CA GLU A 347 -28.08 -17.98 5.91
C GLU A 347 -27.47 -18.84 4.80
N ALA A 348 -27.10 -18.24 3.67
CA ALA A 348 -26.45 -18.93 2.56
C ALA A 348 -25.12 -19.56 2.97
N ALA A 349 -24.27 -18.81 3.66
CA ALA A 349 -22.99 -19.32 4.16
C ALA A 349 -23.17 -20.51 5.12
N THR A 350 -24.24 -20.50 5.92
CA THR A 350 -24.56 -21.60 6.84
C THR A 350 -25.04 -22.84 6.07
N VAL A 351 -25.95 -22.64 5.13
CA VAL A 351 -26.49 -23.70 4.27
C VAL A 351 -25.36 -24.36 3.47
N HIS A 352 -24.46 -23.58 2.85
CA HIS A 352 -23.32 -24.11 2.11
C HIS A 352 -22.33 -24.86 3.00
N LYS A 353 -22.06 -24.38 4.22
CA LYS A 353 -21.22 -25.13 5.19
C LYS A 353 -21.82 -26.48 5.55
N VAL A 354 -23.13 -26.53 5.81
CA VAL A 354 -23.83 -27.79 6.10
C VAL A 354 -23.81 -28.70 4.88
N GLY A 355 -24.10 -28.18 3.69
CA GLY A 355 -24.04 -28.93 2.44
C GLY A 355 -22.65 -29.54 2.20
N ASN A 356 -21.59 -28.75 2.35
CA ASN A 356 -20.21 -29.20 2.23
C ASN A 356 -19.82 -30.24 3.29
N PHE A 357 -20.30 -30.08 4.52
CA PHE A 357 -20.10 -31.07 5.59
C PHE A 357 -20.76 -32.41 5.23
N LEU A 358 -22.01 -32.38 4.74
CA LEU A 358 -22.73 -33.59 4.32
C LEU A 358 -22.03 -34.29 3.15
N LYS A 359 -21.54 -33.54 2.15
CA LYS A 359 -20.78 -34.08 1.01
C LYS A 359 -19.47 -34.77 1.43
N ARG A 360 -18.84 -34.32 2.52
CA ARG A 360 -17.61 -34.91 3.04
C ARG A 360 -17.86 -36.23 3.80
N SER A 361 -19.09 -36.53 4.20
CA SER A 361 -19.41 -37.80 4.86
C SER A 361 -19.27 -38.98 3.90
N LYS A 362 -18.43 -39.97 4.26
CA LYS A 362 -18.17 -41.17 3.46
C LYS A 362 -19.46 -41.94 3.16
N THR A 363 -20.35 -42.07 4.15
CA THR A 363 -21.64 -42.75 4.06
C THR A 363 -22.60 -42.11 3.05
N LEU A 364 -22.54 -40.79 2.86
CA LEU A 364 -23.44 -40.06 1.97
C LEU A 364 -22.92 -39.97 0.52
N ARG A 365 -21.63 -40.21 0.28
CA ARG A 365 -21.04 -40.25 -1.08
C ARG A 365 -21.49 -41.47 -1.87
N GLU A 366 -21.77 -42.58 -1.19
CA GLU A 366 -22.17 -43.86 -1.82
C GLU A 366 -23.61 -43.88 -2.34
N LEU A 367 -24.43 -42.86 -2.02
CA LEU A 367 -25.87 -42.82 -2.30
C LEU A 367 -26.30 -41.81 -3.39
N ASP A 368 -25.36 -41.19 -4.12
CA ASP A 368 -25.63 -40.10 -5.09
C ASP A 368 -26.54 -38.97 -4.53
N ILE A 369 -26.35 -38.67 -3.24
CA ILE A 369 -27.16 -37.69 -2.50
C ILE A 369 -26.70 -36.25 -2.76
N ALA A 370 -25.50 -36.04 -3.30
CA ALA A 370 -24.88 -34.72 -3.46
C ALA A 370 -25.77 -33.74 -4.24
N SER A 371 -26.29 -34.15 -5.40
CA SER A 371 -27.18 -33.32 -6.23
C SER A 371 -28.53 -33.04 -5.56
N ARG A 372 -28.98 -33.91 -4.64
CA ARG A 372 -30.21 -33.71 -3.86
C ARG A 372 -29.96 -32.76 -2.69
N VAL A 373 -28.80 -32.85 -2.05
CA VAL A 373 -28.38 -31.92 -0.98
C VAL A 373 -28.25 -30.51 -1.53
N ASP A 374 -27.64 -30.33 -2.71
CA ASP A 374 -27.50 -29.01 -3.32
C ASP A 374 -28.86 -28.39 -3.67
N ARG A 375 -29.77 -29.17 -4.24
CA ARG A 375 -31.14 -28.68 -4.52
C ARG A 375 -31.92 -28.34 -3.26
N LEU A 376 -31.80 -29.14 -2.20
CA LEU A 376 -32.47 -28.86 -0.93
C LEU A 376 -31.86 -27.64 -0.24
N ALA A 377 -30.54 -27.49 -0.30
CA ALA A 377 -29.81 -26.34 0.20
C ALA A 377 -30.27 -25.05 -0.50
N ASP A 378 -30.30 -25.04 -1.84
CA ASP A 378 -30.81 -23.91 -2.63
C ASP A 378 -32.28 -23.60 -2.28
N GLU A 379 -33.14 -24.62 -2.22
CA GLU A 379 -34.55 -24.46 -1.87
C GLU A 379 -34.77 -23.83 -0.48
N MET A 380 -33.85 -24.04 0.48
CA MET A 380 -33.90 -23.42 1.82
C MET A 380 -33.63 -21.91 1.81
N LEU A 381 -32.96 -21.39 0.76
CA LEU A 381 -32.64 -19.96 0.64
C LEU A 381 -33.78 -19.14 0.04
N TRP A 382 -34.84 -19.79 -0.42
CA TRP A 382 -36.03 -19.10 -0.91
C TRP A 382 -37.00 -18.77 0.22
N VAL A 383 -37.17 -17.48 0.48
CA VAL A 383 -38.04 -17.00 1.56
C VAL A 383 -39.18 -16.13 1.02
N PRO A 384 -40.34 -16.08 1.71
CA PRO A 384 -41.38 -15.11 1.39
C PRO A 384 -40.83 -13.68 1.37
N LEU A 385 -41.30 -12.86 0.42
CA LEU A 385 -40.93 -11.45 0.34
C LEU A 385 -41.16 -10.72 1.67
N ASP A 386 -40.18 -9.93 2.11
CA ASP A 386 -40.25 -9.26 3.40
C ASP A 386 -41.24 -8.10 3.45
N HIS A 387 -41.89 -7.98 4.62
CA HIS A 387 -42.80 -6.89 4.96
C HIS A 387 -42.54 -6.36 6.38
N ARG A 388 -42.82 -5.08 6.63
CA ARG A 388 -42.72 -4.46 7.97
C ARG A 388 -44.08 -3.96 8.47
N PRO A 389 -44.28 -3.89 9.80
CA PRO A 389 -45.45 -3.23 10.39
C PRO A 389 -45.60 -1.77 9.93
N GLY A 390 -46.84 -1.31 9.83
CA GLY A 390 -47.22 0.06 9.49
C GLY A 390 -47.64 0.20 8.02
N GLU A 391 -48.59 1.10 7.75
CA GLU A 391 -49.06 1.40 6.40
C GLU A 391 -48.37 2.68 5.90
N ARG A 392 -47.76 2.64 4.72
CA ARG A 392 -47.19 3.83 4.06
C ARG A 392 -48.21 4.37 3.04
N LYS A 393 -48.30 5.70 2.86
CA LYS A 393 -49.12 6.27 1.76
C LYS A 393 -48.68 5.81 0.37
N SER A 394 -47.44 5.33 0.24
CA SER A 394 -46.86 4.77 -0.97
C SER A 394 -46.92 3.24 -1.04
N THR A 395 -47.72 2.57 -0.20
CA THR A 395 -47.83 1.09 -0.20
C THR A 395 -48.57 0.62 -1.45
N ARG A 396 -47.84 0.59 -2.56
CA ARG A 396 -48.29 -0.01 -3.81
C ARG A 396 -48.19 -1.52 -3.68
N ASP A 397 -49.10 -2.22 -4.33
CA ASP A 397 -48.94 -3.64 -4.59
C ASP A 397 -47.60 -3.91 -5.30
N ARG A 398 -47.17 -5.17 -5.30
CA ARG A 398 -46.03 -5.59 -6.10
C ARG A 398 -46.48 -6.40 -7.28
N VAL A 399 -45.97 -6.04 -8.45
CA VAL A 399 -46.21 -6.77 -9.69
C VAL A 399 -44.98 -7.61 -10.00
N LEU A 400 -45.18 -8.92 -10.12
CA LEU A 400 -44.15 -9.86 -10.56
C LEU A 400 -44.76 -10.80 -11.61
N PHE A 401 -44.08 -10.98 -12.75
CA PHE A 401 -44.54 -11.78 -13.89
C PHE A 401 -46.00 -11.46 -14.32
N GLY A 402 -46.39 -10.18 -14.26
CA GLY A 402 -47.73 -9.72 -14.63
C GLY A 402 -48.82 -9.90 -13.56
N ARG A 403 -48.50 -10.45 -12.38
CA ARG A 403 -49.44 -10.61 -11.27
C ARG A 403 -49.18 -9.62 -10.14
N THR A 404 -50.26 -9.05 -9.62
CA THR A 404 -50.28 -8.11 -8.52
C THR A 404 -50.41 -8.81 -7.15
N PHE A 405 -49.61 -8.37 -6.17
CA PHE A 405 -49.56 -8.89 -4.80
C PHE A 405 -49.69 -7.76 -3.77
N PRO A 406 -50.83 -7.65 -3.07
CA PRO A 406 -50.98 -6.69 -1.98
C PRO A 406 -50.18 -7.12 -0.74
N PRO A 407 -49.69 -6.16 0.07
CA PRO A 407 -49.08 -6.49 1.35
C PRO A 407 -50.11 -7.08 2.32
N PRO A 408 -49.67 -7.80 3.37
CA PRO A 408 -50.58 -8.19 4.44
C PRO A 408 -51.21 -6.99 5.16
N PRO A 409 -52.36 -7.16 5.82
CA PRO A 409 -53.01 -6.09 6.57
C PRO A 409 -52.09 -5.43 7.59
N ASN A 410 -52.15 -4.09 7.71
CA ASN A 410 -51.30 -3.29 8.60
C ASN A 410 -49.78 -3.40 8.34
N ARG A 411 -49.38 -3.79 7.12
CA ARG A 411 -47.97 -3.93 6.72
C ARG A 411 -47.71 -3.28 5.36
N HIS A 412 -46.43 -3.04 5.08
CA HIS A 412 -45.95 -2.63 3.77
C HIS A 412 -44.79 -3.53 3.31
N TRP A 413 -44.66 -3.69 2.00
CA TRP A 413 -43.51 -4.36 1.40
C TRP A 413 -42.22 -3.56 1.62
N ILE A 414 -41.12 -4.25 1.95
CA ILE A 414 -39.81 -3.60 2.14
C ILE A 414 -39.18 -3.23 0.79
N LYS A 415 -39.09 -4.19 -0.14
CA LYS A 415 -38.45 -3.97 -1.44
C LYS A 415 -39.33 -3.11 -2.36
N THR A 416 -38.70 -2.24 -3.14
CA THR A 416 -39.38 -1.39 -4.14
C THR A 416 -39.88 -2.22 -5.33
N GLN A 417 -40.74 -1.63 -6.17
CA GLN A 417 -41.22 -2.31 -7.37
C GLN A 417 -40.07 -2.61 -8.35
N ASP A 418 -39.17 -1.66 -8.56
CA ASP A 418 -38.02 -1.79 -9.47
C ASP A 418 -37.10 -2.92 -9.01
N ARG A 419 -36.79 -2.98 -7.70
CA ARG A 419 -35.94 -4.05 -7.16
C ARG A 419 -36.55 -5.43 -7.32
N ILE A 420 -37.88 -5.58 -7.21
CA ILE A 420 -38.54 -6.87 -7.43
C ILE A 420 -38.47 -7.28 -8.91
N GLN A 421 -38.56 -6.33 -9.84
CA GLN A 421 -38.41 -6.62 -11.27
C GLN A 421 -36.97 -7.01 -11.61
N GLU A 422 -35.97 -6.32 -11.05
CA GLU A 422 -34.56 -6.70 -11.17
C GLU A 422 -34.32 -8.12 -10.66
N LEU A 423 -34.79 -8.43 -9.44
CA LEU A 423 -34.68 -9.77 -8.87
C LEU A 423 -35.42 -10.81 -9.72
N GLY A 424 -36.58 -10.46 -10.27
CA GLY A 424 -37.33 -11.31 -11.20
C GLY A 424 -36.49 -11.66 -12.43
N LYS A 425 -35.94 -10.65 -13.11
CA LYS A 425 -35.07 -10.83 -14.30
C LYS A 425 -33.77 -11.58 -13.98
N ALA A 426 -33.25 -11.42 -12.76
CA ALA A 426 -32.05 -12.12 -12.31
C ALA A 426 -32.33 -13.57 -11.87
N GLY A 427 -33.57 -14.06 -11.97
CA GLY A 427 -33.95 -15.39 -11.48
C GLY A 427 -33.90 -15.51 -9.95
N LYS A 428 -33.84 -14.39 -9.21
CA LYS A 428 -33.79 -14.32 -7.74
C LYS A 428 -35.14 -13.96 -7.09
N ALA A 429 -36.20 -13.86 -7.88
CA ALA A 429 -37.57 -13.75 -7.40
C ALA A 429 -38.48 -14.71 -8.17
N ARG A 430 -39.36 -15.40 -7.45
CA ARG A 430 -40.30 -16.38 -8.01
C ARG A 430 -41.68 -16.26 -7.37
N ILE A 431 -42.70 -16.76 -8.07
CA ILE A 431 -44.03 -16.95 -7.48
C ILE A 431 -44.12 -18.39 -6.99
N ARG A 432 -44.43 -18.58 -5.71
CA ARG A 432 -44.76 -19.89 -5.16
C ARG A 432 -46.23 -19.97 -4.79
N CYS A 433 -46.90 -20.99 -5.32
CA CYS A 433 -48.24 -21.36 -4.90
C CYS A 433 -48.20 -22.38 -3.75
N LYS A 434 -49.15 -22.31 -2.83
CA LYS A 434 -49.27 -23.24 -1.69
C LYS A 434 -49.33 -24.72 -2.11
N CYS A 435 -49.82 -25.03 -3.31
CA CYS A 435 -49.89 -26.41 -3.81
C CYS A 435 -48.56 -26.96 -4.38
N GLY A 436 -47.47 -26.18 -4.30
CA GLY A 436 -46.11 -26.55 -4.71
C GLY A 436 -45.71 -26.09 -6.11
N VAL A 437 -46.59 -25.41 -6.87
CA VAL A 437 -46.23 -24.87 -8.20
C VAL A 437 -45.35 -23.63 -8.03
N VAL A 438 -44.25 -23.60 -8.77
CA VAL A 438 -43.30 -22.49 -8.87
C VAL A 438 -43.37 -21.89 -10.26
N HIS A 439 -43.25 -20.57 -10.34
CA HIS A 439 -43.12 -19.82 -11.59
C HIS A 439 -41.99 -18.81 -11.45
N GLN A 440 -41.08 -18.80 -12.41
CA GLN A 440 -39.84 -18.04 -12.37
C GLN A 440 -39.52 -17.42 -13.73
N ASP A 441 -38.35 -16.79 -13.81
CA ASP A 441 -37.90 -16.19 -15.06
C ASP A 441 -37.76 -17.24 -16.17
N GLY A 442 -38.14 -16.86 -17.40
CA GLY A 442 -38.22 -17.76 -18.55
C GLY A 442 -39.56 -18.47 -18.76
N ASP A 443 -40.43 -18.55 -17.73
CA ASP A 443 -41.76 -19.19 -17.85
C ASP A 443 -42.84 -18.30 -18.52
N GLY A 444 -42.48 -17.05 -18.85
CA GLY A 444 -43.40 -16.05 -19.42
C GLY A 444 -44.33 -15.40 -18.38
N PRO A 445 -45.42 -14.73 -18.79
CA PRO A 445 -46.36 -14.10 -17.86
C PRO A 445 -47.16 -15.16 -17.09
N TRP A 446 -47.38 -14.92 -15.80
CA TRP A 446 -48.13 -15.83 -14.95
C TRP A 446 -49.62 -15.85 -15.32
N LYS A 447 -50.09 -16.98 -15.87
CA LYS A 447 -51.48 -17.19 -16.29
C LYS A 447 -52.37 -17.82 -15.21
N GLY A 448 -51.84 -18.00 -14.00
CA GLY A 448 -52.51 -18.67 -12.89
C GLY A 448 -51.96 -20.07 -12.61
N CYS A 449 -52.29 -20.61 -11.43
CA CYS A 449 -51.76 -21.92 -11.02
C CYS A 449 -52.54 -23.05 -11.71
N PRO A 450 -51.86 -23.95 -12.46
CA PRO A 450 -52.51 -25.04 -13.19
C PRO A 450 -53.15 -26.10 -12.30
N LYS A 451 -52.75 -26.19 -11.02
CA LYS A 451 -53.18 -27.26 -10.10
C LYS A 451 -54.35 -26.87 -9.20
N CYS A 452 -54.42 -25.62 -8.74
CA CYS A 452 -55.41 -25.22 -7.73
C CYS A 452 -56.13 -23.90 -8.03
N SER A 453 -56.01 -23.38 -9.26
CA SER A 453 -56.59 -22.10 -9.68
C SER A 453 -56.13 -20.90 -8.84
N GLY A 454 -55.11 -21.05 -7.98
CA GLY A 454 -54.36 -19.95 -7.38
C GLY A 454 -54.81 -19.45 -6.01
N LYS A 455 -55.44 -20.29 -5.18
CA LYS A 455 -55.74 -19.95 -3.78
C LYS A 455 -54.44 -19.97 -2.96
N ASN A 456 -53.99 -18.80 -2.53
CA ASN A 456 -52.75 -18.53 -1.78
C ASN A 456 -51.44 -18.71 -2.58
N GLN A 457 -51.01 -17.60 -3.18
CA GLN A 457 -49.72 -17.44 -3.83
C GLN A 457 -48.94 -16.32 -3.16
N ARG A 458 -47.62 -16.42 -3.19
CA ARG A 458 -46.72 -15.40 -2.64
C ARG A 458 -45.52 -15.20 -3.56
N ILE A 459 -44.90 -14.03 -3.42
CA ILE A 459 -43.56 -13.80 -3.96
C ILE A 459 -42.57 -14.42 -2.99
N GLU A 460 -41.60 -15.17 -3.52
CA GLU A 460 -40.40 -15.58 -2.82
C GLU A 460 -39.19 -14.88 -3.44
N ILE A 461 -38.22 -14.56 -2.60
CA ILE A 461 -36.92 -14.02 -2.98
C ILE A 461 -35.83 -14.99 -2.53
N HIS A 462 -34.73 -15.01 -3.27
CA HIS A 462 -33.56 -15.79 -2.92
C HIS A 462 -32.67 -15.01 -1.94
N LEU A 463 -32.21 -15.67 -0.87
CA LEU A 463 -31.31 -15.12 0.16
C LEU A 463 -29.85 -15.52 -0.07
N ASP A 464 -29.41 -15.73 -1.31
CA ASP A 464 -27.99 -16.00 -1.58
C ASP A 464 -27.10 -14.82 -1.20
N GLU A 465 -27.53 -13.60 -1.54
CA GLU A 465 -26.69 -12.41 -1.45
C GLU A 465 -27.42 -11.22 -0.82
N GLU A 466 -26.65 -10.39 -0.11
CA GLU A 466 -27.07 -9.11 0.42
C GLU A 466 -26.05 -8.00 0.13
N PRO A 467 -26.46 -6.72 0.08
CA PRO A 467 -25.53 -5.61 -0.05
C PRO A 467 -24.59 -5.54 1.15
N LEU A 468 -23.31 -5.29 0.89
CA LEU A 468 -22.29 -5.06 1.91
C LEU A 468 -22.65 -3.84 2.77
N THR A 469 -22.52 -3.99 4.09
CA THR A 469 -22.83 -2.94 5.07
C THR A 469 -21.55 -2.44 5.77
N ASP A 470 -21.71 -1.57 6.77
CA ASP A 470 -20.64 -1.07 7.63
C ASP A 470 -20.26 -2.02 8.78
N VAL A 471 -20.80 -3.25 8.81
CA VAL A 471 -20.47 -4.27 9.82
C VAL A 471 -19.86 -5.50 9.15
N TRP A 472 -18.54 -5.66 9.25
CA TRP A 472 -17.76 -6.77 8.68
C TRP A 472 -17.34 -7.75 9.76
N SER A 473 -18.32 -8.35 10.43
CA SER A 473 -18.08 -9.32 11.51
C SER A 473 -17.93 -10.77 11.04
N ASP A 474 -18.27 -11.05 9.78
CA ASP A 474 -18.30 -12.39 9.19
C ASP A 474 -16.92 -12.85 8.68
N ILE A 475 -16.03 -11.90 8.42
CA ILE A 475 -14.63 -12.13 8.03
C ILE A 475 -13.66 -11.74 9.16
N SER A 476 -12.48 -12.39 9.18
CA SER A 476 -11.38 -11.97 10.06
C SER A 476 -10.67 -10.76 9.43
N GLY A 477 -10.25 -9.80 10.25
CA GLY A 477 -9.43 -8.66 9.85
C GLY A 477 -7.94 -8.99 9.76
N TYR A 478 -7.50 -10.10 10.36
CA TYR A 478 -6.11 -10.57 10.30
C TYR A 478 -5.96 -12.01 9.76
N ALA A 479 -4.86 -12.27 9.06
CA ALA A 479 -4.37 -13.55 8.57
C ALA A 479 -2.96 -13.86 9.15
N GLN A 480 -2.47 -15.07 8.93
CA GLN A 480 -1.11 -15.50 9.28
C GLN A 480 -0.53 -16.40 8.17
N THR A 481 -0.68 -15.98 6.91
CA THR A 481 -0.33 -16.80 5.75
C THR A 481 1.14 -16.61 5.35
N TRP A 482 1.66 -15.40 5.47
CA TRP A 482 3.01 -15.04 4.99
C TRP A 482 4.02 -14.84 6.12
N GLY A 483 3.76 -15.37 7.32
CA GLY A 483 4.66 -15.25 8.46
C GLY A 483 4.82 -13.82 9.01
N PHE A 484 3.94 -12.91 8.63
CA PHE A 484 3.93 -11.53 9.13
C PHE A 484 2.97 -11.40 10.33
N PRO A 485 3.39 -10.83 11.48
CA PRO A 485 2.58 -10.87 12.71
C PRO A 485 1.21 -10.19 12.62
N THR A 486 1.10 -9.11 11.85
CA THR A 486 -0.12 -8.31 11.72
C THR A 486 -0.53 -8.19 10.26
N GLU A 487 -0.70 -9.35 9.60
CA GLU A 487 -1.12 -9.43 8.21
C GLU A 487 -2.63 -9.15 8.08
N ASN A 488 -3.01 -8.14 7.29
CA ASN A 488 -4.41 -7.93 6.92
C ASN A 488 -4.94 -9.12 6.11
N THR A 489 -6.24 -9.40 6.16
CA THR A 489 -6.82 -10.45 5.29
C THR A 489 -7.09 -9.91 3.89
N GLU A 490 -6.81 -10.73 2.88
CA GLU A 490 -7.19 -10.41 1.48
C GLU A 490 -8.73 -10.31 1.33
N GLY A 491 -9.50 -11.10 2.09
CA GLY A 491 -10.97 -11.04 2.05
C GLY A 491 -11.55 -9.69 2.50
N MET A 492 -10.95 -9.07 3.53
CA MET A 492 -11.32 -7.72 3.97
C MET A 492 -10.91 -6.67 2.93
N LEU A 493 -9.68 -6.74 2.44
CA LEU A 493 -9.19 -5.81 1.42
C LEU A 493 -9.97 -5.94 0.11
N ARG A 494 -10.43 -7.14 -0.25
CA ARG A 494 -11.31 -7.36 -1.40
C ARG A 494 -12.59 -6.55 -1.29
N ARG A 495 -13.21 -6.48 -0.11
CA ARG A 495 -14.42 -5.67 0.12
C ARG A 495 -14.13 -4.19 -0.08
N ALA A 496 -13.05 -3.69 0.52
CA ALA A 496 -12.66 -2.29 0.40
C ALA A 496 -12.33 -1.93 -1.05
N ILE A 497 -11.54 -2.76 -1.75
CA ILE A 497 -11.09 -2.54 -3.13
C ILE A 497 -12.27 -2.60 -4.11
N LEU A 498 -13.15 -3.60 -4.00
CA LEU A 498 -14.33 -3.68 -4.85
C LEU A 498 -15.28 -2.50 -4.64
N ALA A 499 -15.45 -2.03 -3.39
CA ALA A 499 -16.27 -0.88 -3.09
C ALA A 499 -15.66 0.44 -3.57
N GLY A 500 -14.34 0.60 -3.43
CA GLY A 500 -13.63 1.86 -3.68
C GLY A 500 -13.09 2.05 -5.11
N SER A 501 -13.01 0.99 -5.91
CA SER A 501 -12.33 0.99 -7.22
C SER A 501 -12.91 -0.03 -8.22
N ASN A 502 -12.71 0.25 -9.51
CA ASN A 502 -12.97 -0.65 -10.64
C ASN A 502 -11.68 -1.30 -11.14
N GLU A 503 -11.80 -2.23 -12.08
CA GLU A 503 -10.65 -2.81 -12.78
C GLU A 503 -9.87 -1.72 -13.55
N GLY A 504 -8.53 -1.81 -13.58
CA GLY A 504 -7.66 -0.80 -14.18
C GLY A 504 -7.36 0.43 -13.31
N ASP A 505 -8.22 0.75 -12.33
CA ASP A 505 -7.99 1.86 -11.40
C ASP A 505 -6.73 1.64 -10.54
N ILE A 506 -6.12 2.74 -10.05
CA ILE A 506 -4.94 2.70 -9.17
C ILE A 506 -5.36 2.63 -7.70
N VAL A 507 -4.84 1.61 -7.00
CA VAL A 507 -4.98 1.40 -5.55
C VAL A 507 -3.64 1.63 -4.85
N MET A 508 -3.62 2.44 -3.80
CA MET A 508 -2.40 2.79 -3.08
C MET A 508 -2.42 2.32 -1.62
N ASP A 509 -1.28 1.81 -1.15
CA ASP A 509 -1.01 1.55 0.26
C ASP A 509 0.43 1.96 0.62
N PHE A 510 0.56 3.01 1.42
CA PHE A 510 1.84 3.56 1.89
C PHE A 510 2.19 3.17 3.33
N PHE A 511 1.42 2.25 3.93
CA PHE A 511 1.75 1.52 5.14
C PHE A 511 1.66 0.01 4.84
N LEU A 512 2.39 -0.40 3.81
CA LEU A 512 2.13 -1.63 3.07
C LEU A 512 2.28 -2.91 3.91
N GLY A 513 3.19 -2.92 4.89
CA GLY A 513 3.39 -4.04 5.80
C GLY A 513 3.66 -5.34 5.03
N SER A 514 2.74 -6.30 5.10
CA SER A 514 2.88 -7.60 4.42
C SER A 514 2.61 -7.61 2.90
N GLY A 515 2.25 -6.47 2.30
CA GLY A 515 1.90 -6.40 0.87
C GLY A 515 0.50 -6.91 0.54
N THR A 516 -0.40 -7.04 1.53
CA THR A 516 -1.72 -7.63 1.29
C THR A 516 -2.61 -6.76 0.39
N ALA A 517 -2.55 -5.43 0.54
CA ALA A 517 -3.37 -4.52 -0.27
C ALA A 517 -3.03 -4.61 -1.76
N VAL A 518 -1.74 -4.54 -2.10
CA VAL A 518 -1.26 -4.61 -3.49
C VAL A 518 -1.44 -6.01 -4.10
N ALA A 519 -1.24 -7.08 -3.32
CA ALA A 519 -1.52 -8.44 -3.77
C ALA A 519 -3.01 -8.63 -4.10
N THR A 520 -3.90 -8.10 -3.25
CA THR A 520 -5.35 -8.18 -3.46
C THR A 520 -5.78 -7.33 -4.65
N ALA A 521 -5.24 -6.11 -4.79
CA ALA A 521 -5.50 -5.21 -5.92
C ALA A 521 -5.10 -5.87 -7.24
N HIS A 522 -3.90 -6.44 -7.30
CA HIS A 522 -3.40 -7.12 -8.50
C HIS A 522 -4.28 -8.31 -8.91
N LYS A 523 -4.64 -9.19 -7.96
CA LYS A 523 -5.54 -10.33 -8.22
C LYS A 523 -6.91 -9.91 -8.75
N LEU A 524 -7.36 -8.71 -8.36
CA LEU A 524 -8.59 -8.09 -8.84
C LEU A 524 -8.42 -7.30 -10.14
N GLY A 525 -7.23 -7.27 -10.76
CA GLY A 525 -6.99 -6.54 -12.02
C GLY A 525 -6.86 -5.02 -11.84
N ARG A 526 -6.52 -4.55 -10.64
CA ARG A 526 -6.21 -3.12 -10.39
C ARG A 526 -4.72 -2.87 -10.55
N ARG A 527 -4.39 -1.65 -10.93
CA ARG A 527 -3.02 -1.15 -10.83
C ARG A 527 -2.74 -0.74 -9.38
N TRP A 528 -1.49 -0.73 -8.94
CA TRP A 528 -1.21 -0.50 -7.53
C TRP A 528 0.10 0.23 -7.22
N ILE A 529 0.11 0.96 -6.10
CA ILE A 529 1.31 1.62 -5.55
C ILE A 529 1.48 1.13 -4.12
N GLY A 530 2.64 0.55 -3.82
CA GLY A 530 2.99 0.06 -2.50
C GLY A 530 4.25 0.72 -1.97
N ILE A 531 4.25 1.24 -0.75
CA ILE A 531 5.44 1.84 -0.13
C ILE A 531 5.74 1.17 1.22
N GLU A 532 7.00 0.74 1.40
CA GLU A 532 7.47 0.14 2.65
C GLU A 532 8.95 0.40 2.89
N MET A 533 9.33 0.81 4.10
CA MET A 533 10.74 1.04 4.45
C MET A 533 11.43 -0.20 5.06
N GLY A 534 10.67 -1.08 5.69
CA GLY A 534 11.19 -2.19 6.49
C GLY A 534 11.88 -3.28 5.68
N LYS A 535 12.72 -4.07 6.37
CA LYS A 535 13.46 -5.21 5.79
C LYS A 535 12.54 -6.23 5.11
N HIS A 536 11.31 -6.36 5.57
CA HIS A 536 10.31 -7.26 5.01
C HIS A 536 9.90 -6.91 3.58
N PHE A 537 10.30 -5.75 3.04
CA PHE A 537 10.23 -5.46 1.62
C PHE A 537 10.83 -6.58 0.76
N HIS A 538 12.09 -6.96 1.03
CA HIS A 538 12.78 -8.01 0.26
C HIS A 538 12.45 -9.43 0.75
N ASP A 539 12.19 -9.59 2.04
CA ASP A 539 12.02 -10.92 2.62
C ASP A 539 10.58 -11.45 2.49
N ILE A 540 9.58 -10.55 2.34
CA ILE A 540 8.15 -10.91 2.34
C ILE A 540 7.44 -10.34 1.11
N ILE A 541 7.47 -9.02 0.91
CA ILE A 541 6.59 -8.36 -0.06
C ILE A 541 6.98 -8.71 -1.51
N LEU A 542 8.26 -8.52 -1.85
CA LEU A 542 8.76 -8.81 -3.19
C LEU A 542 8.61 -10.31 -3.54
N PRO A 543 9.00 -11.26 -2.67
CA PRO A 543 8.68 -12.69 -2.83
C PRO A 543 7.20 -12.97 -3.00
N ARG A 544 6.34 -12.35 -2.18
CA ARG A 544 4.88 -12.52 -2.26
C ARG A 544 4.36 -12.08 -3.62
N MET A 545 4.76 -10.90 -4.11
CA MET A 545 4.28 -10.40 -5.39
C MET A 545 4.74 -11.27 -6.56
N LYS A 546 5.97 -11.79 -6.55
CA LYS A 546 6.42 -12.78 -7.54
C LYS A 546 5.52 -14.03 -7.56
N LYS A 547 5.18 -14.58 -6.39
CA LYS A 547 4.25 -15.74 -6.31
C LYS A 547 2.84 -15.38 -6.77
N VAL A 548 2.36 -14.17 -6.48
CA VAL A 548 1.05 -13.70 -6.96
C VAL A 548 1.03 -13.65 -8.49
N LEU A 549 2.07 -13.09 -9.13
CA LEU A 549 2.22 -13.03 -10.58
C LEU A 549 2.27 -14.43 -11.21
N SER A 550 2.95 -15.38 -10.55
CA SER A 550 3.00 -16.77 -11.02
C SER A 550 1.68 -17.54 -10.89
N GLY A 551 0.63 -16.91 -10.37
CA GLY A 551 -0.68 -17.51 -10.19
C GLY A 551 -0.77 -18.45 -8.99
N HIS A 552 0.06 -18.27 -7.96
CA HIS A 552 -0.02 -19.06 -6.73
C HIS A 552 -1.36 -18.83 -6.01
N ASP A 553 -2.10 -19.91 -5.78
CA ASP A 553 -3.37 -19.88 -5.06
C ASP A 553 -3.17 -19.47 -3.60
N SER A 554 -3.64 -18.28 -3.25
CA SER A 554 -3.56 -17.75 -1.88
C SER A 554 -4.71 -16.77 -1.63
N GLY A 555 -5.16 -16.68 -0.38
CA GLY A 555 -6.19 -15.72 0.04
C GLY A 555 -7.44 -15.80 -0.83
N ILE A 556 -7.74 -14.74 -1.60
CA ILE A 556 -8.96 -14.67 -2.40
C ILE A 556 -8.90 -15.45 -3.72
N SER A 557 -7.74 -15.98 -4.12
CA SER A 557 -7.59 -16.70 -5.39
C SER A 557 -8.49 -17.94 -5.51
N THR A 558 -8.94 -18.50 -4.39
CA THR A 558 -9.89 -19.63 -4.38
C THR A 558 -11.32 -19.22 -4.73
N ASP A 559 -11.65 -17.94 -4.55
CA ASP A 559 -13.02 -17.43 -4.59
C ASP A 559 -13.31 -16.66 -5.88
N ILE A 560 -12.27 -16.32 -6.65
CA ILE A 560 -12.37 -15.57 -7.90
C ILE A 560 -11.44 -16.15 -8.96
N THR A 561 -11.73 -15.86 -10.23
CA THR A 561 -10.74 -15.98 -11.30
C THR A 561 -9.72 -14.86 -11.13
N ALA A 562 -8.72 -15.08 -10.28
CA ALA A 562 -7.69 -14.09 -10.01
C ALA A 562 -6.82 -13.84 -11.25
N ARG A 563 -6.42 -12.59 -11.45
CA ARG A 563 -5.43 -12.22 -12.46
C ARG A 563 -4.12 -12.99 -12.22
N LYS A 564 -3.63 -13.62 -13.28
CA LYS A 564 -2.30 -14.24 -13.36
C LYS A 564 -1.44 -13.45 -14.33
N GLY A 565 -0.13 -13.52 -14.15
CA GLY A 565 0.81 -12.71 -14.91
C GLY A 565 0.76 -11.24 -14.50
N GLY A 566 1.78 -10.49 -14.87
CA GLY A 566 1.83 -9.07 -14.59
C GLY A 566 3.21 -8.48 -14.80
N PHE A 567 3.26 -7.16 -14.68
CA PHE A 567 4.47 -6.38 -14.84
C PHE A 567 4.51 -5.29 -13.76
N PHE A 568 5.47 -5.33 -12.84
CA PHE A 568 5.63 -4.26 -11.87
C PHE A 568 7.08 -3.84 -11.74
N LYS A 569 7.27 -2.60 -11.34
CA LYS A 569 8.57 -2.03 -11.03
C LYS A 569 8.76 -1.99 -9.52
N TYR A 570 9.96 -2.27 -9.04
CA TYR A 570 10.34 -1.98 -7.67
C TYR A 570 11.54 -1.03 -7.62
N MET A 571 11.59 -0.19 -6.60
CA MET A 571 12.57 0.89 -6.47
C MET A 571 13.07 1.01 -5.04
N GLU A 572 14.30 1.46 -4.86
CA GLU A 572 14.84 1.85 -3.56
C GLU A 572 15.15 3.35 -3.56
N VAL A 573 14.60 4.03 -2.56
CA VAL A 573 14.86 5.44 -2.27
C VAL A 573 15.80 5.51 -1.06
N PRO A 574 16.87 6.32 -1.13
CA PRO A 574 17.84 6.40 -0.05
C PRO A 574 17.20 6.93 1.23
N THR A 575 17.62 6.39 2.37
CA THR A 575 17.15 6.86 3.67
C THR A 575 17.76 8.22 4.00
N PHE A 576 17.12 8.98 4.89
CA PHE A 576 17.69 10.23 5.38
C PHE A 576 19.08 10.06 6.00
N ALA A 577 19.32 8.96 6.72
CA ALA A 577 20.65 8.66 7.28
C ALA A 577 21.69 8.43 6.19
N ALA A 578 21.38 7.61 5.18
CA ALA A 578 22.28 7.38 4.04
C ALA A 578 22.55 8.67 3.26
N PHE A 579 21.54 9.54 3.16
CA PHE A 579 21.67 10.86 2.56
C PHE A 579 22.63 11.76 3.36
N CYS A 580 22.47 11.84 4.68
CA CYS A 580 23.37 12.59 5.56
C CYS A 580 24.81 12.04 5.55
N ASP A 581 24.98 10.72 5.53
CA ASP A 581 26.30 10.08 5.45
C ASP A 581 26.99 10.44 4.13
N CYS A 582 26.24 10.53 3.02
CA CYS A 582 26.78 10.97 1.74
C CYS A 582 27.29 12.42 1.78
N ILE A 583 26.54 13.33 2.42
CA ILE A 583 26.98 14.71 2.66
C ILE A 583 28.27 14.73 3.52
N ALA A 584 28.31 13.90 4.57
CA ALA A 584 29.44 13.82 5.49
C ALA A 584 30.70 13.14 4.92
N LEU A 585 30.56 12.26 3.91
CA LEU A 585 31.71 11.66 3.20
C LEU A 585 32.34 12.63 2.21
N ASN A 586 31.58 13.60 1.72
CA ASN A 586 32.09 14.70 0.88
C ASN A 586 32.62 15.89 1.72
N ARG A 587 32.90 15.65 3.01
CA ARG A 587 33.20 16.69 4.00
C ARG A 587 34.51 17.42 3.79
N ASP A 588 35.52 16.85 3.14
CA ASP A 588 36.76 17.60 2.84
C ASP A 588 36.52 18.69 1.80
N ARG A 589 35.57 18.48 0.87
CA ARG A 589 35.09 19.50 -0.08
C ARG A 589 34.11 20.50 0.56
N VAL A 590 33.30 20.05 1.51
CA VAL A 590 32.45 20.94 2.34
C VAL A 590 33.30 21.71 3.37
N GLY A 591 34.45 21.17 3.77
CA GLY A 591 35.38 21.74 4.74
C GLY A 591 36.08 22.97 4.19
N ASP A 592 36.59 22.90 2.95
CA ASP A 592 37.12 24.07 2.24
C ASP A 592 36.04 25.17 2.05
N VAL A 593 34.78 24.76 1.86
CA VAL A 593 33.61 25.66 1.79
C VAL A 593 33.30 26.28 3.16
N VAL A 594 33.32 25.50 4.24
CA VAL A 594 33.01 25.97 5.61
C VAL A 594 34.13 26.82 6.20
N ASP A 595 35.40 26.52 5.92
CA ASP A 595 36.55 27.31 6.37
C ASP A 595 36.64 28.66 5.63
N SER A 596 36.15 28.74 4.39
CA SER A 596 35.99 30.03 3.69
C SER A 596 34.84 30.89 4.25
N VAL A 597 33.78 30.25 4.77
CA VAL A 597 32.61 30.89 5.41
C VAL A 597 32.91 31.36 6.84
N GLY A 598 33.88 30.74 7.52
CA GLY A 598 34.29 31.11 8.88
C GLY A 598 34.98 32.47 9.01
N ALA A 599 35.43 33.07 7.90
CA ALA A 599 36.31 34.23 7.93
C ALA A 599 35.63 35.60 7.73
N GLY A 600 34.34 35.70 7.39
CA GLY A 600 33.74 37.03 7.20
C GLY A 600 32.28 37.01 6.81
N LYS A 601 31.53 37.91 7.47
CA LYS A 601 30.14 38.27 7.18
C LYS A 601 29.92 38.49 5.68
N ASP A 602 28.95 37.79 5.09
CA ASP A 602 27.78 38.37 4.43
C ASP A 602 27.10 37.32 3.54
N ILE A 603 25.79 37.51 3.37
CA ILE A 603 24.86 36.69 2.57
C ILE A 603 25.31 36.60 1.09
N ASP A 604 26.17 37.51 0.63
CA ASP A 604 26.70 37.58 -0.73
C ASP A 604 27.66 36.42 -1.10
N ALA A 605 28.24 35.71 -0.12
CA ALA A 605 29.07 34.52 -0.38
C ALA A 605 28.26 33.31 -0.86
N ILE A 606 26.97 33.26 -0.54
CA ILE A 606 26.06 32.21 -1.02
C ILE A 606 25.79 32.37 -2.53
N GLU A 607 25.80 33.60 -3.05
CA GLU A 607 25.64 33.84 -4.50
C GLU A 607 26.87 33.43 -5.32
N SER A 608 28.06 33.38 -4.70
CA SER A 608 29.29 32.91 -5.35
C SER A 608 29.45 31.38 -5.36
N LEU A 609 28.61 30.62 -4.64
CA LEU A 609 28.55 29.14 -4.68
C LEU A 609 28.17 28.59 -6.05
N LEU A 610 27.62 29.42 -6.94
CA LEU A 610 27.08 29.01 -8.24
C LEU A 610 28.12 28.88 -9.38
N GLU A 611 29.39 29.31 -9.19
CA GLU A 611 30.34 29.44 -10.32
C GLU A 611 31.54 28.46 -10.35
N LEU A 612 31.73 27.58 -9.37
CA LEU A 612 32.91 26.68 -9.36
C LEU A 612 32.68 25.36 -10.12
N LYS A 613 32.76 25.50 -11.44
CA LYS A 613 32.99 24.45 -12.44
C LYS A 613 34.45 23.98 -12.34
N GLU A 614 34.65 22.66 -12.51
CA GLU A 614 35.91 22.01 -12.95
C GLU A 614 37.06 21.88 -11.92
N ALA A 615 37.16 20.71 -11.26
CA ALA A 615 38.41 19.92 -11.21
C ALA A 615 38.30 18.62 -10.37
N GLY A 616 38.64 17.50 -11.01
CA GLY A 616 39.49 16.45 -10.43
C GLY A 616 38.86 15.35 -9.56
N THR A 617 38.81 14.15 -10.13
CA THR A 617 38.77 12.77 -9.56
C THR A 617 37.91 12.50 -8.33
N VAL A 618 36.83 11.75 -8.57
CA VAL A 618 35.73 11.41 -7.67
C VAL A 618 35.96 10.02 -7.07
N GLU A 619 35.92 9.87 -5.74
CA GLU A 619 35.69 8.55 -5.13
C GLU A 619 34.23 8.13 -5.38
N PRO A 620 33.95 6.84 -5.67
CA PRO A 620 32.64 6.42 -6.16
C PRO A 620 31.53 6.79 -5.18
N SER A 621 30.53 7.49 -5.71
CA SER A 621 29.28 7.78 -5.03
C SER A 621 28.68 6.51 -4.44
N PRO A 622 28.10 6.51 -3.22
CA PRO A 622 27.29 5.38 -2.74
C PRO A 622 26.05 5.08 -3.61
N PHE A 623 25.83 5.88 -4.67
CA PHE A 623 24.76 5.78 -5.66
C PHE A 623 25.28 5.36 -7.05
N GLU A 624 26.15 4.35 -7.14
CA GLU A 624 26.67 3.85 -8.44
C GLU A 624 25.58 3.33 -9.41
N ASP A 625 24.35 3.10 -8.93
CA ASP A 625 23.25 2.47 -9.69
C ASP A 625 22.02 3.39 -9.92
N ILE A 626 22.20 4.72 -10.05
CA ILE A 626 21.06 5.64 -10.22
C ILE A 626 20.22 5.25 -11.45
N ASP A 627 18.93 4.99 -11.21
CA ASP A 627 17.95 4.84 -12.29
C ASP A 627 17.65 6.22 -12.88
N VAL A 628 18.38 6.57 -13.94
CA VAL A 628 18.26 7.87 -14.62
C VAL A 628 16.86 8.07 -15.20
N LEU A 629 16.20 7.01 -15.65
CA LEU A 629 14.84 7.07 -16.18
C LEU A 629 13.84 7.49 -15.11
N GLU A 630 13.90 6.89 -13.92
CA GLU A 630 13.00 7.31 -12.82
C GLU A 630 13.35 8.66 -12.25
N TYR A 631 14.64 8.98 -12.17
CA TYR A 631 15.05 10.32 -11.79
C TYR A 631 14.38 11.37 -12.69
N ILE A 632 14.39 11.18 -14.02
CA ILE A 632 13.72 12.07 -14.98
C ILE A 632 12.20 12.08 -14.75
N THR A 633 11.53 10.93 -14.66
CA THR A 633 10.06 10.90 -14.54
C THR A 633 9.55 11.51 -13.23
N TRP A 634 10.26 11.32 -12.12
CA TRP A 634 9.90 11.92 -10.83
C TRP A 634 10.16 13.42 -10.82
N LYS A 635 11.30 13.84 -11.38
CA LYS A 635 11.68 15.26 -11.49
C LYS A 635 10.70 16.05 -12.35
N GLU A 636 10.36 15.50 -13.51
CA GLU A 636 9.46 16.16 -14.47
C GLU A 636 7.98 15.96 -14.12
N GLY A 637 7.67 14.98 -13.26
CA GLY A 637 6.31 14.69 -12.82
C GLY A 637 5.41 14.12 -13.90
N LYS A 638 6.01 13.46 -14.89
CA LYS A 638 5.35 13.00 -16.11
C LYS A 638 5.62 11.52 -16.31
N LEU A 639 4.67 10.82 -16.93
CA LEU A 639 4.90 9.45 -17.38
C LEU A 639 5.90 9.45 -18.54
N ALA A 640 6.63 8.35 -18.68
CA ALA A 640 7.58 8.15 -19.77
C ALA A 640 7.16 7.05 -20.74
N LYS A 641 7.31 7.39 -22.02
CA LYS A 641 7.32 6.52 -23.17
C LYS A 641 8.79 6.21 -23.52
N CYS A 642 9.14 4.94 -23.68
CA CYS A 642 10.50 4.58 -24.10
C CYS A 642 10.60 4.66 -25.63
N ILE A 643 11.56 5.44 -26.15
CA ILE A 643 11.83 5.48 -27.61
C ILE A 643 12.92 4.47 -27.95
N ASN A 644 14.00 4.43 -27.15
CA ASN A 644 15.07 3.45 -27.23
C ASN A 644 15.91 3.48 -25.94
N GLU A 645 16.99 2.68 -25.89
CA GLU A 645 17.88 2.55 -24.73
C GLU A 645 18.51 3.87 -24.25
N GLU A 646 18.56 4.91 -25.09
CA GLU A 646 19.22 6.18 -24.81
C GLU A 646 18.26 7.37 -24.71
N VAL A 647 16.99 7.22 -25.12
CA VAL A 647 16.02 8.32 -25.26
C VAL A 647 14.64 7.93 -24.74
N VAL A 648 14.07 8.81 -23.90
CA VAL A 648 12.68 8.70 -23.44
C VAL A 648 11.87 9.95 -23.79
N GLU A 649 10.60 9.74 -24.10
CA GLU A 649 9.63 10.79 -24.39
C GLU A 649 8.64 10.90 -23.23
N LEU A 650 8.52 12.09 -22.65
CA LEU A 650 7.56 12.34 -21.59
C LEU A 650 6.13 12.48 -22.15
N GLU A 651 5.11 12.29 -21.33
CA GLU A 651 3.70 12.46 -21.73
C GLU A 651 3.38 13.84 -22.35
N SER A 652 4.25 14.85 -22.17
CA SER A 652 4.16 16.15 -22.82
C SER A 652 4.72 16.22 -24.25
N GLY A 653 5.24 15.11 -24.80
CA GLY A 653 5.94 15.05 -26.08
C GLY A 653 7.39 15.53 -26.06
N GLU A 654 7.98 15.72 -24.87
CA GLU A 654 9.37 16.18 -24.72
C GLU A 654 10.31 14.98 -24.64
N THR A 655 11.37 14.96 -25.46
CA THR A 655 12.38 13.89 -25.46
C THR A 655 13.58 14.25 -24.57
N LYS A 656 14.00 13.33 -23.71
CA LYS A 656 15.19 13.46 -22.84
C LYS A 656 16.17 12.31 -23.11
N GLN A 657 17.47 12.61 -23.09
CA GLN A 657 18.49 11.56 -23.16
C GLN A 657 18.77 10.96 -21.78
N VAL A 658 18.67 9.64 -21.68
CA VAL A 658 18.90 8.85 -20.46
C VAL A 658 20.38 8.86 -20.06
N THR A 659 21.30 9.09 -20.99
CA THR A 659 22.76 9.16 -20.74
C THR A 659 23.25 10.54 -20.29
N SER A 660 22.39 11.56 -20.33
CA SER A 660 22.80 12.97 -20.12
C SER A 660 22.79 13.44 -18.66
N VAL A 661 22.28 12.62 -17.74
CA VAL A 661 22.22 13.00 -16.32
C VAL A 661 23.47 12.48 -15.62
N ASP A 662 24.45 13.36 -15.46
CA ASP A 662 25.65 13.08 -14.67
C ASP A 662 25.23 12.75 -13.21
N PRO A 663 25.54 11.55 -12.68
CA PRO A 663 25.28 11.21 -11.28
C PRO A 663 25.81 12.25 -10.29
N LEU A 664 26.92 12.94 -10.62
CA LEU A 664 27.41 14.07 -9.83
C LEU A 664 26.51 15.30 -9.93
N SER A 665 25.92 15.59 -11.09
CA SER A 665 24.95 16.69 -11.23
C SER A 665 23.69 16.47 -10.39
N ILE A 666 23.25 15.22 -10.23
CA ILE A 666 22.15 14.84 -9.36
C ILE A 666 22.54 15.11 -7.90
N LEU A 667 23.71 14.60 -7.50
CA LEU A 667 24.30 14.83 -6.17
C LEU A 667 24.50 16.32 -5.89
N GLN A 668 24.88 17.10 -6.89
CA GLN A 668 25.10 18.54 -6.79
C GLN A 668 23.78 19.32 -6.70
N GLU A 669 22.75 18.93 -7.46
CA GLU A 669 21.40 19.46 -7.27
C GLU A 669 20.85 19.13 -5.88
N PHE A 670 21.17 17.94 -5.35
CA PHE A 670 20.84 17.54 -3.98
C PHE A 670 21.62 18.32 -2.91
N MET A 671 22.88 18.68 -3.17
CA MET A 671 23.74 19.43 -2.25
C MET A 671 23.48 20.94 -2.29
N ASN A 672 23.04 21.48 -3.45
CA ASN A 672 22.72 22.89 -3.64
C ASN A 672 21.36 23.29 -3.02
N ARG A 673 20.47 22.31 -2.84
CA ARG A 673 19.17 22.47 -2.14
C ARG A 673 19.35 22.22 -0.65
#